data_AF-A0A4P9WRG7-F1
#
_entry.id   AF-A0A4P9WRG7-F1
#
_cell.length_a   1.000
_cell.length_b   1.000
_cell.length_c   1.000
_cell.angle_alpha   90.00
_cell.angle_beta   90.00
_cell.angle_gamma   90.00
#
_symmetry.space_group_name_H-M   'P 1'
#
loop_
_entity.id
_entity.type
_entity.pdbx_description
1 polymer ?
#
loop_
_entity_poly.entity_id
_entity_poly.type
_entity_poly.pdbx_seq_one_letter_code
_entity_poly.pdbx_strand_id
1 'polypeptide(L)'
;MSYKFSHSSAPVRECKNVEFGIVSLDEIKQMFVLSASDAWEILERITDETCRLFSLNPENARPQWMIITVLSVPPPCVCLRVSMEHNRSGEDDLTHMLNHIVRFSDFIEKMKIAPRIKSISACLKGKEGRIRGNLMGKCVDLCARSVIAGELYISIEEVGVPKSIAFDLTSPETVNALNIEKMQKLLGARFSISGVDRKGFDSKKLIVEPRVKIGDTLERHMIDGDYVIFNRQPTLHKMSMMAQKIQTTRVELETLMTVSKNHMSSQASKLDNALTQDALCGIRKMTERNTFISKQDIMDMTGKQIILTILPRIDLSGYHYLHTEKKESFEKKPHPIAEKHEFEKLSPWDTNVLIEDGGLVSGLICKKTVGASARGIVHISYNDNGSNAAREFIVDTAQVVNYWLLHNGFSVGLADAIISPSTQKDIKDTIQKQCKKVSAMNQMFSNGRIIPRGSLSIDKTKENYVQDFLAKARDVSGKLANESLPKFKDIKQMVEAGSTGSILNICQISSNVGILSNFIKRTLSSFSKFDDSPESRGFQHKSSETQELFFHAMGGREGVIDTAVKIAETGYVQRRLVKALEDLIVKYDRTSEWVVLQLHRKFLRDTMRIYEDSWPLLPNIKGVITCAGKIHPWKMVHWHKILKIFSIVFFLSI
;
A
#
# COMPACT_ATOMS: atom_id res chain seq x y z
N MET A 1 17.31 -17.55 25.18
CA MET A 1 15.89 -17.92 25.01
C MET A 1 15.75 -18.65 23.68
N SER A 2 15.08 -19.79 23.64
CA SER A 2 14.82 -20.55 22.41
C SER A 2 13.35 -20.92 22.34
N TYR A 3 12.58 -20.20 21.51
CA TYR A 3 11.15 -20.47 21.34
C TYR A 3 10.96 -21.70 20.45
N LYS A 4 10.53 -22.82 21.05
CA LYS A 4 9.89 -23.91 20.31
C LYS A 4 8.46 -23.50 19.99
N PHE A 5 8.07 -23.56 18.71
CA PHE A 5 6.67 -23.41 18.32
C PHE A 5 5.84 -24.58 18.85
N SER A 6 4.67 -24.29 19.43
CA SER A 6 3.66 -25.30 19.72
C SER A 6 2.98 -25.72 18.41
N HIS A 7 3.00 -27.02 18.12
CA HIS A 7 2.22 -27.55 17.00
C HIS A 7 0.71 -27.46 17.30
N SER A 8 -0.08 -27.35 16.23
CA SER A 8 -1.51 -27.11 16.30
C SER A 8 -2.28 -28.24 16.97
N SER A 9 -3.22 -27.89 17.84
CA SER A 9 -4.18 -28.78 18.48
C SER A 9 -5.23 -29.36 17.50
N ALA A 10 -4.77 -30.24 16.61
CA ALA A 10 -5.61 -31.28 16.02
C ALA A 10 -5.62 -32.49 16.98
N PRO A 11 -6.76 -33.20 17.14
CA PRO A 11 -6.80 -34.41 17.95
C PRO A 11 -6.10 -35.54 17.19
N VAL A 12 -4.79 -35.69 17.44
CA VAL A 12 -4.08 -36.94 17.14
C VAL A 12 -4.77 -38.03 17.97
N ARG A 13 -5.35 -39.04 17.30
CA ARG A 13 -5.74 -40.27 18.00
C ARG A 13 -4.45 -40.94 18.46
N GLU A 14 -4.17 -40.88 19.77
CA GLU A 14 -3.16 -41.73 20.37
C GLU A 14 -3.58 -43.19 20.18
N CYS A 15 -2.97 -43.86 19.20
CA CYS A 15 -3.00 -45.32 19.10
C CYS A 15 -2.18 -45.90 20.25
N LYS A 16 -2.81 -45.94 21.43
CA LYS A 16 -2.33 -46.74 22.55
C LYS A 16 -2.34 -48.19 22.08
N ASN A 17 -1.18 -48.84 22.17
CA ASN A 17 -0.78 -50.06 21.47
C ASN A 17 -0.31 -49.82 20.02
N VAL A 18 0.80 -49.09 19.88
CA VAL A 18 1.86 -49.49 18.94
C VAL A 18 2.96 -50.09 19.80
N GLU A 19 3.10 -51.42 19.78
CA GLU A 19 4.19 -52.10 20.47
C GLU A 19 5.48 -51.86 19.68
N PHE A 20 6.43 -51.13 20.28
CA PHE A 20 7.78 -51.02 19.75
C PHE A 20 8.54 -52.31 20.04
N GLY A 21 8.22 -53.36 19.29
CA GLY A 21 9.02 -54.56 19.24
C GLY A 21 10.45 -54.20 18.83
N ILE A 22 11.43 -54.72 19.57
CA ILE A 22 12.84 -54.65 19.18
C ILE A 22 13.00 -55.64 18.03
N VAL A 23 12.85 -55.12 16.79
CA VAL A 23 12.88 -55.92 15.56
C VAL A 23 14.15 -56.75 15.53
N SER A 24 13.98 -58.07 15.39
CA SER A 24 15.09 -59.02 15.39
C SER A 24 15.94 -58.90 14.13
N LEU A 25 17.20 -59.31 14.24
CA LEU A 25 18.13 -59.34 13.10
C LEU A 25 17.68 -60.27 11.96
N ASP A 26 16.71 -61.16 12.20
CA ASP A 26 16.14 -62.06 11.19
C ASP A 26 14.87 -61.50 10.53
N GLU A 27 14.06 -60.69 11.23
CA GLU A 27 12.97 -59.92 10.60
C GLU A 27 13.53 -58.87 9.62
N ILE A 28 14.68 -58.26 9.93
CA ILE A 28 15.37 -57.33 9.01
C ILE A 28 15.80 -58.07 7.70
N LYS A 29 16.12 -59.36 7.77
CA LYS A 29 16.45 -60.18 6.57
C LYS A 29 15.23 -60.49 5.70
N GLN A 30 14.01 -60.32 6.20
CA GLN A 30 12.77 -60.54 5.44
C GLN A 30 12.23 -59.27 4.76
N MET A 31 12.95 -58.14 4.82
CA MET A 31 12.61 -56.93 4.06
C MET A 31 12.90 -57.10 2.56
N PHE A 32 11.98 -57.76 1.85
CA PHE A 32 12.05 -57.91 0.40
C PHE A 32 11.95 -56.53 -0.29
N VAL A 33 12.98 -56.15 -1.05
CA VAL A 33 12.99 -54.90 -1.81
C VAL A 33 12.20 -55.13 -3.10
N LEU A 34 10.96 -54.62 -3.14
CA LEU A 34 10.12 -54.63 -4.34
C LEU A 34 10.85 -53.94 -5.50
N SER A 35 11.09 -54.66 -6.60
CA SER A 35 11.75 -54.10 -7.77
C SER A 35 10.79 -53.23 -8.59
N ALA A 36 11.34 -52.39 -9.47
CA ALA A 36 10.53 -51.57 -10.38
C ALA A 36 9.73 -52.42 -11.39
N SER A 37 10.21 -53.62 -11.74
CA SER A 37 9.48 -54.61 -12.55
C SER A 37 8.30 -55.20 -11.79
N ASP A 38 8.50 -55.66 -10.55
CA ASP A 38 7.41 -56.24 -9.73
C ASP A 38 6.30 -55.22 -9.50
N ALA A 39 6.70 -53.97 -9.22
CA ALA A 39 5.77 -52.85 -9.08
C ALA A 39 5.00 -52.58 -10.39
N TRP A 40 5.65 -52.66 -11.55
CA TRP A 40 4.99 -52.44 -12.84
C TRP A 40 3.96 -53.54 -13.16
N GLU A 41 4.31 -54.82 -12.94
CA GLU A 41 3.38 -55.94 -13.12
C GLU A 41 2.15 -55.83 -12.20
N ILE A 42 2.32 -55.39 -10.95
CA ILE A 42 1.21 -55.20 -10.01
C ILE A 42 0.31 -54.04 -10.48
N LEU A 43 0.90 -52.95 -10.99
CA LEU A 43 0.16 -51.77 -11.46
C LEU A 43 -0.54 -51.98 -12.82
N GLU A 44 -0.03 -52.86 -13.69
CA GLU A 44 -0.69 -53.24 -14.94
C GLU A 44 -1.95 -54.08 -14.71
N ARG A 45 -1.98 -54.92 -13.66
CA ARG A 45 -3.13 -55.76 -13.30
C ARG A 45 -4.33 -54.97 -12.75
N ILE A 46 -4.23 -53.64 -12.61
CA ILE A 46 -5.30 -52.77 -12.09
C ILE A 46 -6.32 -52.45 -13.19
N THR A 47 -7.59 -52.81 -12.98
CA THR A 47 -8.67 -52.55 -13.95
C THR A 47 -9.01 -51.07 -14.08
N ASP A 48 -9.56 -50.65 -15.22
CA ASP A 48 -9.96 -49.26 -15.47
C ASP A 48 -11.06 -48.76 -14.51
N GLU A 49 -11.93 -49.66 -14.03
CA GLU A 49 -12.90 -49.37 -12.97
C GLU A 49 -12.21 -49.05 -11.65
N THR A 50 -11.19 -49.84 -11.28
CA THR A 50 -10.36 -49.61 -10.09
C THR A 50 -9.57 -48.31 -10.20
N CYS A 51 -9.06 -47.97 -11.39
CA CYS A 51 -8.43 -46.68 -11.67
C CYS A 51 -9.40 -45.51 -11.42
N ARG A 52 -10.64 -45.62 -11.90
CA ARG A 52 -11.68 -44.61 -11.67
C ARG A 52 -12.06 -44.47 -10.20
N LEU A 53 -12.08 -45.57 -9.43
CA LEU A 53 -12.26 -45.53 -7.97
C LEU A 53 -11.12 -44.78 -7.26
N PHE A 54 -9.87 -44.92 -7.73
CA PHE A 54 -8.74 -44.11 -7.29
C PHE A 54 -8.72 -42.67 -7.84
N SER A 55 -9.78 -42.23 -8.53
CA SER A 55 -9.88 -40.91 -9.19
C SER A 55 -8.83 -40.67 -10.29
N LEU A 56 -8.29 -41.74 -10.88
CA LEU A 56 -7.41 -41.68 -12.05
C LEU A 56 -8.22 -41.84 -13.35
N ASN A 57 -7.84 -41.10 -14.40
CA ASN A 57 -8.41 -41.32 -15.73
C ASN A 57 -7.64 -42.45 -16.45
N PRO A 58 -8.26 -43.60 -16.77
CA PRO A 58 -7.60 -44.71 -17.45
C PRO A 58 -7.08 -44.40 -18.86
N GLU A 59 -7.52 -43.31 -19.49
CA GLU A 59 -7.04 -42.88 -20.82
C GLU A 59 -5.76 -42.03 -20.75
N ASN A 60 -5.59 -41.28 -19.65
CA ASN A 60 -4.59 -40.20 -19.55
C ASN A 60 -3.60 -40.36 -18.37
N ALA A 61 -3.87 -41.27 -17.44
CA ALA A 61 -3.12 -41.42 -16.20
C ALA A 61 -3.20 -42.85 -15.63
N ARG A 62 -2.87 -43.88 -16.42
CA ARG A 62 -2.80 -45.26 -15.91
C ARG A 62 -1.69 -45.40 -14.85
N PRO A 63 -1.90 -46.19 -13.78
CA PRO A 63 -0.91 -46.36 -12.71
C PRO A 63 0.45 -46.86 -13.21
N GLN A 64 0.46 -47.80 -14.17
CA GLN A 64 1.69 -48.38 -14.74
C GLN A 64 2.62 -47.33 -15.41
N TRP A 65 2.10 -46.17 -15.82
CA TRP A 65 2.89 -45.08 -16.42
C TRP A 65 3.64 -44.22 -15.40
N MET A 66 3.45 -44.44 -14.09
CA MET A 66 4.26 -43.78 -13.05
C MET A 66 5.69 -44.35 -12.97
N ILE A 67 5.93 -45.52 -13.57
CA ILE A 67 7.23 -46.18 -13.67
C ILE A 67 7.80 -45.90 -15.07
N ILE A 68 8.98 -45.29 -15.13
CA ILE A 68 9.59 -44.84 -16.39
C ILE A 68 10.25 -46.03 -17.09
N THR A 69 9.58 -46.59 -18.08
CA THR A 69 10.15 -47.59 -19.02
C THR A 69 10.85 -46.93 -20.21
N VAL A 70 10.38 -45.75 -20.63
CA VAL A 70 10.97 -44.94 -21.73
C VAL A 70 11.15 -43.51 -21.24
N LEU A 71 12.40 -43.02 -21.25
CA LEU A 71 12.73 -41.66 -20.82
C LEU A 71 12.76 -40.70 -22.02
N SER A 72 11.81 -39.75 -22.08
CA SER A 72 11.77 -38.71 -23.11
C SER A 72 12.93 -37.72 -22.97
N VAL A 73 13.81 -37.67 -23.98
CA VAL A 73 14.92 -36.71 -24.04
C VAL A 73 14.42 -35.35 -24.57
N PRO A 74 14.62 -34.24 -23.85
CA PRO A 74 14.17 -32.92 -24.29
C PRO A 74 15.04 -32.34 -25.43
N PRO A 75 14.46 -31.57 -26.36
CA PRO A 75 15.18 -31.01 -27.51
C PRO A 75 16.14 -29.86 -27.13
N PRO A 76 17.11 -29.49 -28.00
CA PRO A 76 18.13 -28.47 -27.71
C PRO A 76 17.61 -27.05 -27.41
N CYS A 77 16.36 -26.72 -27.74
CA CYS A 77 15.72 -25.46 -27.34
C CYS A 77 15.38 -25.40 -25.84
N VAL A 78 15.39 -26.56 -25.15
CA VAL A 78 15.32 -26.67 -23.69
C VAL A 78 16.74 -26.79 -23.10
N CYS A 79 17.56 -27.67 -23.67
CA CYS A 79 18.94 -27.93 -23.26
C CYS A 79 19.94 -27.05 -24.05
N LEU A 80 20.02 -25.76 -23.69
CA LEU A 80 20.81 -24.76 -24.39
C LEU A 80 22.33 -25.02 -24.29
N ARG A 81 23.00 -25.15 -25.44
CA ARG A 81 24.47 -25.17 -25.53
C ARG A 81 24.99 -23.75 -25.76
N VAL A 82 25.86 -23.26 -24.87
CA VAL A 82 26.46 -21.93 -24.98
C VAL A 82 27.82 -22.04 -25.65
N SER A 83 27.93 -21.54 -26.88
CA SER A 83 29.23 -21.37 -27.54
C SER A 83 29.96 -20.18 -26.92
N MET A 84 31.23 -20.38 -26.56
CA MET A 84 32.14 -19.34 -26.11
C MET A 84 33.20 -19.09 -27.18
N GLU A 85 33.89 -17.96 -27.10
CA GLU A 85 35.05 -17.69 -27.96
C GLU A 85 36.14 -18.75 -27.80
N HIS A 86 37.02 -18.87 -28.80
CA HIS A 86 38.12 -19.85 -28.84
C HIS A 86 37.65 -21.32 -28.84
N ASN A 87 36.55 -21.60 -29.55
CA ASN A 87 36.04 -22.96 -29.86
C ASN A 87 35.71 -23.82 -28.62
N ARG A 88 35.38 -23.17 -27.50
CA ARG A 88 34.91 -23.82 -26.27
C ARG A 88 33.39 -23.74 -26.21
N SER A 89 32.71 -24.76 -25.71
CA SER A 89 31.27 -24.71 -25.47
C SER A 89 30.90 -25.24 -24.09
N GLY A 90 30.07 -24.50 -23.36
CA GLY A 90 29.36 -25.03 -22.20
C GLY A 90 28.10 -25.77 -22.64
N GLU A 91 27.88 -26.97 -22.11
CA GLU A 91 26.58 -27.65 -22.18
C GLU A 91 25.73 -27.28 -20.95
N ASP A 92 24.42 -27.46 -21.03
CA ASP A 92 23.53 -27.19 -19.89
C ASP A 92 23.64 -28.28 -18.81
N ASP A 93 23.30 -27.90 -17.57
CA ASP A 93 23.13 -28.78 -16.42
C ASP A 93 22.31 -30.05 -16.76
N LEU A 94 21.24 -29.91 -17.56
CA LEU A 94 20.41 -31.03 -17.99
C LEU A 94 21.11 -31.93 -19.01
N THR A 95 21.90 -31.38 -19.93
CA THR A 95 22.68 -32.16 -20.91
C THR A 95 23.74 -33.01 -20.19
N HIS A 96 24.43 -32.43 -19.21
CA HIS A 96 25.36 -33.17 -18.37
C HIS A 96 24.66 -34.29 -17.59
N MET A 97 23.48 -34.05 -17.02
CA MET A 97 22.69 -35.09 -16.33
C MET A 97 22.24 -36.21 -17.27
N LEU A 98 21.78 -35.89 -18.49
CA LEU A 98 21.39 -36.89 -19.50
C LEU A 98 22.60 -37.73 -19.95
N ASN A 99 23.75 -37.10 -20.19
CA ASN A 99 25.02 -37.78 -20.47
C ASN A 99 25.46 -38.70 -19.32
N HIS A 100 25.16 -38.37 -18.06
CA HIS A 100 25.35 -39.29 -16.94
C HIS A 100 24.36 -40.46 -16.97
N ILE A 101 23.06 -40.22 -17.19
CA ILE A 101 22.03 -41.29 -17.23
C ILE A 101 22.36 -42.34 -18.30
N VAL A 102 22.71 -41.91 -19.52
CA VAL A 102 23.09 -42.82 -20.62
C VAL A 102 24.36 -43.63 -20.31
N ARG A 103 25.33 -43.05 -19.59
CA ARG A 103 26.52 -43.78 -19.13
C ARG A 103 26.25 -44.72 -17.96
N PHE A 104 25.23 -44.44 -17.14
CA PHE A 104 24.82 -45.32 -16.03
C PHE A 104 24.01 -46.54 -16.48
N SER A 105 23.34 -46.49 -17.65
CA SER A 105 22.78 -47.70 -18.28
C SER A 105 23.86 -48.68 -18.74
N ASP A 106 25.06 -48.20 -19.06
CA ASP A 106 26.18 -49.04 -19.51
C ASP A 106 27.07 -49.52 -18.33
N PHE A 107 27.20 -48.72 -17.26
CA PHE A 107 28.05 -49.03 -16.10
C PHE A 107 27.37 -48.75 -14.75
N ILE A 108 26.75 -49.80 -14.20
CA ILE A 108 26.27 -49.83 -12.81
C ILE A 108 27.47 -50.02 -11.87
N GLU A 109 27.88 -48.96 -11.15
CA GLU A 109 28.25 -48.97 -9.72
C GLU A 109 28.98 -47.68 -9.28
N LYS A 110 29.85 -47.11 -10.11
CA LYS A 110 30.98 -46.27 -9.63
C LYS A 110 31.06 -44.86 -10.25
N MET A 111 30.38 -43.89 -9.63
CA MET A 111 30.85 -42.50 -9.65
C MET A 111 30.45 -41.72 -8.37
N LYS A 112 31.31 -40.80 -7.95
CA LYS A 112 31.03 -39.88 -6.82
C LYS A 112 30.09 -38.77 -7.28
N ILE A 113 29.19 -38.34 -6.40
CA ILE A 113 28.16 -37.33 -6.66
C ILE A 113 28.82 -35.98 -7.03
N ALA A 114 28.47 -35.47 -8.21
CA ALA A 114 28.85 -34.14 -8.70
C ALA A 114 28.23 -33.00 -7.86
N PRO A 115 28.72 -31.74 -7.94
CA PRO A 115 28.05 -30.59 -7.32
C PRO A 115 26.58 -30.44 -7.77
N ARG A 116 25.79 -29.64 -7.03
CA ARG A 116 24.33 -29.52 -7.21
C ARG A 116 23.90 -29.00 -8.59
N ILE A 117 23.73 -29.92 -9.55
CA ILE A 117 23.11 -29.69 -10.86
C ILE A 117 21.65 -29.25 -10.67
N LYS A 118 21.17 -28.29 -11.47
CA LYS A 118 19.76 -27.85 -11.46
C LYS A 118 18.87 -28.88 -12.14
N SER A 119 17.93 -29.45 -11.39
CA SER A 119 16.89 -30.31 -11.95
C SER A 119 15.78 -29.47 -12.61
N ILE A 120 15.03 -30.08 -13.53
CA ILE A 120 13.84 -29.47 -14.17
C ILE A 120 12.87 -28.93 -13.11
N SER A 121 12.68 -29.65 -12.00
CA SER A 121 11.84 -29.21 -10.88
C SER A 121 12.36 -27.93 -10.21
N ALA A 122 13.68 -27.76 -10.08
CA ALA A 122 14.29 -26.54 -9.57
C ALA A 122 14.16 -25.37 -10.56
N CYS A 123 14.28 -25.62 -11.86
CA CYS A 123 14.11 -24.61 -12.92
C CYS A 123 12.66 -24.08 -13.00
N LEU A 124 11.65 -24.87 -12.64
CA LEU A 124 10.24 -24.45 -12.61
C LEU A 124 9.82 -23.75 -11.31
N LYS A 125 10.37 -24.16 -10.16
CA LYS A 125 9.94 -23.72 -8.81
C LYS A 125 10.63 -22.42 -8.35
N GLY A 126 10.05 -21.77 -7.34
CA GLY A 126 10.67 -20.64 -6.62
C GLY A 126 10.22 -19.26 -7.10
N LYS A 127 11.03 -18.24 -6.80
CA LYS A 127 10.79 -16.84 -7.22
C LYS A 127 11.31 -16.57 -8.64
N GLU A 128 12.47 -17.13 -8.96
CA GLU A 128 13.20 -16.95 -10.22
C GLU A 128 13.01 -18.12 -11.20
N GLY A 129 12.35 -19.21 -10.79
CA GLY A 129 11.96 -20.30 -11.68
C GLY A 129 10.91 -19.87 -12.71
N ARG A 130 10.89 -20.56 -13.86
CA ARG A 130 10.21 -20.13 -15.10
C ARG A 130 8.77 -19.67 -14.90
N ILE A 131 7.99 -20.38 -14.09
CA ILE A 131 6.57 -20.04 -13.85
C ILE A 131 6.43 -18.62 -13.30
N ARG A 132 7.27 -18.25 -12.32
CA ARG A 132 7.15 -16.95 -11.63
C ARG A 132 8.05 -15.86 -12.21
N GLY A 133 9.22 -16.21 -12.75
CA GLY A 133 10.21 -15.28 -13.30
C GLY A 133 10.20 -15.11 -14.82
N ASN A 134 9.39 -15.88 -15.55
CA ASN A 134 9.23 -15.72 -17.01
C ASN A 134 7.76 -15.64 -17.46
N LEU A 135 6.83 -16.39 -16.85
CA LEU A 135 5.40 -16.35 -17.22
C LEU A 135 4.62 -15.29 -16.43
N MET A 136 4.71 -15.27 -15.10
CA MET A 136 3.97 -14.30 -14.27
C MET A 136 4.57 -12.89 -14.22
N GLY A 137 5.78 -12.69 -14.73
CA GLY A 137 6.50 -11.43 -14.65
C GLY A 137 7.81 -11.50 -15.41
N LYS A 138 7.79 -11.01 -16.65
CA LYS A 138 8.92 -10.96 -17.59
C LYS A 138 9.49 -9.54 -17.65
N CYS A 139 10.76 -9.38 -18.03
CA CYS A 139 11.23 -8.12 -18.58
C CYS A 139 10.45 -7.80 -19.87
N VAL A 140 10.10 -6.53 -20.06
CA VAL A 140 9.34 -6.03 -21.22
C VAL A 140 10.15 -4.98 -21.96
N ASP A 141 10.00 -4.97 -23.28
CA ASP A 141 10.56 -3.96 -24.18
C ASP A 141 9.67 -2.70 -24.16
N LEU A 142 10.11 -1.60 -24.80
CA LEU A 142 9.39 -0.31 -24.84
C LEU A 142 9.00 0.24 -23.45
N CYS A 143 9.89 0.08 -22.46
CA CYS A 143 9.73 0.68 -21.13
C CYS A 143 10.97 1.48 -20.72
N ALA A 144 10.78 2.53 -19.92
CA ALA A 144 11.84 3.36 -19.37
C ALA A 144 11.67 3.57 -17.87
N ARG A 145 12.73 4.02 -17.20
CA ARG A 145 12.75 4.33 -15.76
C ARG A 145 13.67 5.51 -15.50
N SER A 146 13.15 6.52 -14.80
CA SER A 146 13.91 7.71 -14.39
C SER A 146 13.56 8.10 -12.95
N VAL A 147 14.22 9.12 -12.42
CA VAL A 147 13.85 9.80 -11.17
C VAL A 147 12.61 10.66 -11.42
N ILE A 148 11.74 10.77 -10.41
CA ILE A 148 10.51 11.58 -10.46
C ILE A 148 10.79 12.92 -9.76
N ALA A 149 10.38 14.02 -10.40
CA ALA A 149 10.29 15.35 -9.78
C ALA A 149 8.83 15.82 -9.76
N GLY A 150 8.50 16.73 -8.85
CA GLY A 150 7.21 17.43 -8.85
C GLY A 150 7.28 18.68 -9.74
N GLU A 151 6.18 19.00 -10.40
CA GLU A 151 6.01 20.16 -11.27
C GLU A 151 4.59 20.72 -11.08
N LEU A 152 4.42 22.04 -11.19
CA LEU A 152 3.16 22.74 -10.91
C LEU A 152 2.37 23.07 -12.17
N TYR A 153 3.04 23.24 -13.31
CA TYR A 153 2.39 23.68 -14.56
C TYR A 153 1.81 22.53 -15.41
N ILE A 154 2.07 21.27 -15.04
CA ILE A 154 1.49 20.09 -15.70
C ILE A 154 0.12 19.72 -15.11
N SER A 155 -0.79 19.20 -15.94
CA SER A 155 -2.05 18.64 -15.45
C SER A 155 -1.83 17.31 -14.72
N ILE A 156 -2.76 16.90 -13.85
CA ILE A 156 -2.72 15.63 -13.09
C ILE A 156 -2.72 14.39 -14.02
N GLU A 157 -3.27 14.51 -15.23
CA GLU A 157 -3.19 13.47 -16.26
C GLU A 157 -1.86 13.43 -17.00
N GLU A 158 -1.07 14.50 -16.95
CA GLU A 158 0.11 14.69 -17.78
C GLU A 158 1.39 14.21 -17.09
N VAL A 159 2.37 13.78 -17.87
CA VAL A 159 3.71 13.40 -17.39
C VAL A 159 4.79 13.97 -18.30
N GLY A 160 5.73 14.71 -17.72
CA GLY A 160 6.90 15.22 -18.41
C GLY A 160 7.89 14.09 -18.69
N VAL A 161 8.19 13.83 -19.97
CA VAL A 161 9.17 12.81 -20.38
C VAL A 161 10.42 13.49 -20.94
N PRO A 162 11.64 13.16 -20.44
CA PRO A 162 12.89 13.65 -21.00
C PRO A 162 13.03 13.29 -22.48
N LYS A 163 13.48 14.25 -23.31
CA LYS A 163 13.59 14.06 -24.77
C LYS A 163 14.43 12.85 -25.19
N SER A 164 15.46 12.47 -24.41
CA SER A 164 16.21 11.23 -24.63
C SER A 164 15.30 9.99 -24.59
N ILE A 165 14.52 9.84 -23.53
CA ILE A 165 13.56 8.73 -23.38
C ILE A 165 12.48 8.77 -24.47
N ALA A 166 12.05 9.97 -24.89
CA ALA A 166 11.08 10.10 -25.98
C ALA A 166 11.63 9.68 -27.36
N PHE A 167 12.94 9.86 -27.59
CA PHE A 167 13.62 9.35 -28.79
C PHE A 167 13.97 7.85 -28.70
N ASP A 168 14.26 7.32 -27.51
CA ASP A 168 14.54 5.89 -27.32
C ASP A 168 13.28 5.01 -27.43
N LEU A 169 12.10 5.55 -27.11
CA LEU A 169 10.82 4.84 -27.16
C LEU A 169 10.06 5.09 -28.48
N THR A 170 9.61 4.02 -29.13
CA THR A 170 8.81 4.07 -30.36
C THR A 170 7.39 3.53 -30.19
N SER A 171 6.49 3.99 -31.05
CA SER A 171 5.12 3.52 -31.20
C SER A 171 4.85 3.20 -32.68
N PRO A 172 4.39 1.99 -33.03
CA PRO A 172 4.07 1.63 -34.41
C PRO A 172 2.72 2.25 -34.81
N GLU A 173 2.73 3.21 -35.74
CA GLU A 173 1.53 3.83 -36.31
C GLU A 173 1.40 3.44 -37.79
N THR A 174 0.20 3.00 -38.19
CA THR A 174 -0.11 2.61 -39.58
C THR A 174 -0.43 3.83 -40.43
N VAL A 175 0.04 3.82 -41.68
CA VAL A 175 -0.09 4.96 -42.59
C VAL A 175 -1.42 4.88 -43.31
N ASN A 176 -2.22 5.91 -43.08
CA ASN A 176 -3.56 6.14 -43.63
C ASN A 176 -3.55 7.46 -44.42
N ALA A 177 -4.59 7.68 -45.24
CA ALA A 177 -4.73 8.91 -46.02
C ALA A 177 -4.69 10.21 -45.18
N LEU A 178 -5.04 10.14 -43.88
CA LEU A 178 -5.06 11.29 -42.97
C LEU A 178 -3.70 11.62 -42.33
N ASN A 179 -2.82 10.63 -42.10
CA ASN A 179 -1.53 10.86 -41.43
C ASN A 179 -0.33 10.81 -42.38
N ILE A 180 -0.51 10.43 -43.65
CA ILE A 180 0.59 10.26 -44.63
C ILE A 180 1.52 11.48 -44.73
N GLU A 181 1.00 12.72 -44.69
CA GLU A 181 1.86 13.91 -44.66
C GLU A 181 2.69 14.05 -43.37
N LYS A 182 2.07 13.78 -42.21
CA LYS A 182 2.73 13.81 -40.90
C LYS A 182 3.83 12.75 -40.86
N MET A 183 3.54 11.56 -41.38
CA MET A 183 4.44 10.41 -41.46
C MET A 183 5.61 10.66 -42.42
N GLN A 184 5.36 11.23 -43.60
CA GLN A 184 6.41 11.61 -44.55
C GLN A 184 7.31 12.73 -43.99
N LYS A 185 6.75 13.71 -43.26
CA LYS A 185 7.51 14.76 -42.55
C LYS A 185 8.36 14.19 -41.41
N LEU A 186 7.82 13.25 -40.64
CA LEU A 186 8.56 12.58 -39.57
C LEU A 186 9.78 11.84 -40.13
N LEU A 187 9.62 11.06 -41.21
CA LEU A 187 10.64 10.12 -41.72
C LEU A 187 12.06 10.72 -41.88
N GLY A 188 12.17 12.00 -42.25
CA GLY A 188 13.45 12.70 -42.40
C GLY A 188 14.23 12.92 -41.09
N ALA A 189 13.61 12.74 -39.93
CA ALA A 189 14.21 12.98 -38.61
C ALA A 189 14.91 11.75 -37.98
N ARG A 190 15.22 10.71 -38.79
CA ARG A 190 15.80 9.39 -38.43
C ARG A 190 14.77 8.34 -37.96
N PHE A 191 14.02 7.76 -38.89
CA PHE A 191 13.10 6.64 -38.63
C PHE A 191 13.38 5.39 -39.46
N SER A 192 12.94 4.24 -38.94
CA SER A 192 12.89 2.95 -39.64
C SER A 192 11.46 2.61 -40.07
N ILE A 193 11.33 2.01 -41.26
CA ILE A 193 10.05 1.51 -41.79
C ILE A 193 9.87 0.07 -41.30
N SER A 194 8.92 -0.17 -40.41
CA SER A 194 8.62 -1.55 -39.95
C SER A 194 7.97 -2.35 -41.10
N GLY A 195 8.75 -3.27 -41.63
CA GLY A 195 8.50 -3.95 -42.91
C GLY A 195 9.78 -4.10 -43.74
N VAL A 196 10.76 -3.20 -43.54
CA VAL A 196 12.13 -3.34 -44.05
C VAL A 196 13.07 -3.59 -42.87
N ASP A 197 13.52 -4.83 -42.76
CA ASP A 197 14.53 -5.39 -41.84
C ASP A 197 14.91 -4.59 -40.56
N ARG A 198 14.40 -5.07 -39.41
CA ARG A 198 15.09 -4.92 -38.12
C ARG A 198 16.44 -5.69 -38.09
N LYS A 199 16.81 -6.43 -39.15
CA LYS A 199 18.13 -7.05 -39.35
C LYS A 199 19.11 -6.07 -40.00
N GLY A 200 19.62 -5.13 -39.22
CA GLY A 200 20.75 -4.30 -39.62
C GLY A 200 20.40 -3.23 -40.65
N PHE A 201 19.66 -2.21 -40.21
CA PHE A 201 19.64 -0.90 -40.87
C PHE A 201 21.01 -0.23 -40.69
N ASP A 202 22.02 -0.70 -41.45
CA ASP A 202 23.37 -0.17 -41.43
C ASP A 202 23.38 1.27 -41.96
N SER A 203 23.85 2.22 -41.14
CA SER A 203 23.60 3.66 -41.25
C SER A 203 24.29 4.37 -42.44
N LYS A 204 24.60 3.63 -43.51
CA LYS A 204 25.50 4.04 -44.60
C LYS A 204 24.92 3.93 -46.02
N LYS A 205 23.68 3.43 -46.19
CA LYS A 205 23.06 3.33 -47.54
C LYS A 205 21.56 3.63 -47.54
N LEU A 206 21.21 4.91 -47.77
CA LEU A 206 19.99 5.33 -48.47
C LEU A 206 20.22 6.71 -49.07
N ILE A 207 20.28 6.79 -50.40
CA ILE A 207 20.51 8.03 -51.19
C ILE A 207 19.17 8.56 -51.76
N VAL A 208 18.07 7.88 -51.47
CA VAL A 208 16.72 8.17 -51.98
C VAL A 208 15.81 8.47 -50.79
N GLU A 209 15.08 9.57 -50.83
CA GLU A 209 14.01 9.86 -49.87
C GLU A 209 12.93 8.77 -49.95
N PRO A 210 12.70 7.98 -48.88
CA PRO A 210 11.69 6.93 -48.92
C PRO A 210 10.30 7.57 -48.96
N ARG A 211 9.53 7.30 -50.01
CA ARG A 211 8.13 7.70 -50.11
C ARG A 211 7.25 6.66 -49.42
N VAL A 212 6.60 7.11 -48.35
CA VAL A 212 5.70 6.29 -47.53
C VAL A 212 4.41 6.01 -48.31
N LYS A 213 3.87 4.80 -48.21
CA LYS A 213 2.62 4.36 -48.83
C LYS A 213 1.53 4.15 -47.78
N ILE A 214 0.27 4.28 -48.21
CA ILE A 214 -0.88 3.86 -47.39
C ILE A 214 -0.78 2.35 -47.17
N GLY A 215 -0.86 1.91 -45.91
CA GLY A 215 -0.64 0.52 -45.48
C GLY A 215 0.75 0.23 -44.91
N ASP A 216 1.74 1.09 -45.12
CA ASP A 216 3.03 0.96 -44.42
C ASP A 216 2.84 1.15 -42.90
N THR A 217 3.69 0.53 -42.08
CA THR A 217 3.75 0.81 -40.64
C THR A 217 5.07 1.49 -40.32
N LEU A 218 5.05 2.59 -39.57
CA LEU A 218 6.25 3.30 -39.14
C LEU A 218 6.37 3.27 -37.62
N GLU A 219 7.56 2.95 -37.14
CA GLU A 219 7.90 3.05 -35.71
C GLU A 219 8.32 4.49 -35.40
N ARG A 220 7.35 5.38 -35.20
CA ARG A 220 7.62 6.77 -34.83
C ARG A 220 8.05 6.88 -33.37
N HIS A 221 8.75 7.96 -33.03
CA HIS A 221 9.09 8.28 -31.65
C HIS A 221 7.84 8.61 -30.84
N MET A 222 8.00 8.59 -29.51
CA MET A 222 7.03 9.12 -28.56
C MET A 222 6.79 10.61 -28.82
N ILE A 223 5.52 11.01 -28.93
CA ILE A 223 5.11 12.40 -29.17
C ILE A 223 4.09 12.88 -28.14
N ASP A 224 3.75 14.16 -28.27
CA ASP A 224 2.76 14.84 -27.47
C ASP A 224 1.36 14.25 -27.61
N GLY A 225 0.73 14.00 -26.46
CA GLY A 225 -0.58 13.35 -26.41
C GLY A 225 -0.57 11.83 -26.52
N ASP A 226 0.59 11.17 -26.69
CA ASP A 226 0.68 9.72 -26.50
C ASP A 226 0.39 9.35 -25.03
N TYR A 227 -0.08 8.12 -24.79
CA TYR A 227 -0.40 7.63 -23.44
C TYR A 227 0.54 6.50 -23.03
N VAL A 228 1.06 6.59 -21.81
CA VAL A 228 1.90 5.56 -21.18
C VAL A 228 1.32 5.13 -19.84
N ILE A 229 1.47 3.85 -19.52
CA ILE A 229 1.12 3.34 -18.19
C ILE A 229 2.26 3.65 -17.23
N PHE A 230 2.12 4.72 -16.47
CA PHE A 230 3.05 5.08 -15.40
C PHE A 230 2.86 4.16 -14.19
N ASN A 231 3.97 3.79 -13.53
CA ASN A 231 4.00 2.81 -12.46
C ASN A 231 5.04 3.18 -11.38
N ARG A 232 4.61 3.22 -10.12
CA ARG A 232 5.52 3.32 -8.96
C ARG A 232 5.52 2.00 -8.18
N GLN A 233 6.62 1.25 -8.29
CA GLN A 233 6.82 0.01 -7.55
C GLN A 233 7.02 0.29 -6.04
N PRO A 234 6.47 -0.53 -5.12
CA PRO A 234 5.67 -1.73 -5.36
C PRO A 234 4.19 -1.40 -5.68
N THR A 235 3.62 -2.11 -6.64
CA THR A 235 2.22 -1.98 -7.04
C THR A 235 1.29 -2.72 -6.08
N LEU A 236 0.71 -2.01 -5.11
CA LEU A 236 -0.20 -2.59 -4.12
C LEU A 236 -1.69 -2.30 -4.42
N HIS A 237 -2.00 -1.27 -5.21
CA HIS A 237 -3.37 -0.90 -5.58
C HIS A 237 -3.48 -0.79 -7.10
N LYS A 238 -4.71 -0.83 -7.66
CA LYS A 238 -4.94 -0.49 -9.09
C LYS A 238 -4.30 0.87 -9.43
N MET A 239 -4.49 1.83 -8.52
CA MET A 239 -3.93 3.19 -8.54
C MET A 239 -2.40 3.28 -8.64
N SER A 240 -1.66 2.20 -8.33
CA SER A 240 -0.20 2.17 -8.53
C SER A 240 0.21 2.05 -10.00
N MET A 241 -0.73 1.82 -10.92
CA MET A 241 -0.56 1.82 -12.37
C MET A 241 -1.68 2.61 -13.04
N MET A 242 -1.35 3.77 -13.64
CA MET A 242 -2.32 4.65 -14.30
C MET A 242 -1.82 5.05 -15.69
N ALA A 243 -2.73 5.29 -16.62
CA ALA A 243 -2.38 5.91 -17.89
C ALA A 243 -2.19 7.42 -17.69
N GLN A 244 -1.03 7.93 -18.08
CA GLN A 244 -0.71 9.34 -18.15
C GLN A 244 -0.37 9.73 -19.58
N LYS A 245 -0.70 10.97 -19.91
CA LYS A 245 -0.52 11.61 -21.21
C LYS A 245 0.85 12.27 -21.26
N ILE A 246 1.64 11.98 -22.28
CA ILE A 246 2.97 12.54 -22.42
C ILE A 246 2.87 14.01 -22.82
N GLN A 247 3.60 14.85 -22.09
CA GLN A 247 3.73 16.26 -22.40
C GLN A 247 5.20 16.63 -22.59
N THR A 248 5.56 16.81 -23.86
CA THR A 248 6.51 17.84 -24.29
C THR A 248 5.77 19.11 -24.75
N THR A 249 4.56 18.98 -25.33
CA THR A 249 3.58 20.00 -25.80
C THR A 249 2.29 19.38 -26.42
N ARG A 250 1.39 18.71 -25.66
CA ARG A 250 -0.08 18.41 -25.92
C ARG A 250 -0.57 18.06 -27.37
N VAL A 251 -1.37 17.02 -27.69
CA VAL A 251 -2.72 16.53 -27.24
C VAL A 251 -3.09 15.30 -28.14
N GLU A 252 -4.07 14.38 -27.94
CA GLU A 252 -5.15 14.01 -26.98
C GLU A 252 -5.66 12.58 -27.30
N LEU A 253 -6.10 11.73 -26.34
CA LEU A 253 -7.03 10.56 -26.55
C LEU A 253 -7.34 9.72 -25.27
N GLU A 254 -8.62 9.59 -24.87
CA GLU A 254 -8.96 9.42 -23.45
C GLU A 254 -9.81 8.16 -23.07
N THR A 255 -9.22 7.06 -22.56
CA THR A 255 -10.02 5.91 -22.02
C THR A 255 -9.49 5.20 -20.75
N LEU A 256 -10.44 4.84 -19.86
CA LEU A 256 -10.44 3.89 -18.74
C LEU A 256 -9.33 3.92 -17.66
N MET A 257 -8.06 4.02 -18.03
CA MET A 257 -6.92 4.01 -17.10
C MET A 257 -6.36 5.41 -16.81
N THR A 258 -6.88 6.46 -17.47
CA THR A 258 -6.52 7.86 -17.23
C THR A 258 -6.61 8.23 -15.75
N VAL A 259 -5.67 9.04 -15.25
CA VAL A 259 -5.63 9.47 -13.83
C VAL A 259 -6.95 10.10 -13.38
N SER A 260 -7.59 10.92 -14.23
CA SER A 260 -8.87 11.58 -13.96
C SER A 260 -10.01 10.60 -13.71
N LYS A 261 -10.20 9.63 -14.62
CA LYS A 261 -11.19 8.53 -14.50
C LYS A 261 -10.91 7.56 -13.34
N ASN A 262 -9.80 7.73 -12.62
CA ASN A 262 -9.42 6.94 -11.46
C ASN A 262 -9.21 7.80 -10.19
N HIS A 263 -9.62 9.08 -10.16
CA HIS A 263 -9.58 9.90 -8.93
C HIS A 263 -10.28 9.23 -7.73
N MET A 264 -11.36 8.46 -7.99
CA MET A 264 -12.13 7.73 -6.99
C MET A 264 -11.70 6.27 -6.82
N SER A 265 -11.47 5.87 -5.58
CA SER A 265 -11.02 4.55 -5.18
C SER A 265 -12.19 3.65 -4.79
N SER A 266 -12.38 2.55 -5.54
CA SER A 266 -13.40 1.53 -5.22
C SER A 266 -13.17 0.79 -3.90
N GLN A 267 -11.95 0.91 -3.33
CA GLN A 267 -11.57 0.29 -2.06
C GLN A 267 -12.26 0.92 -0.84
N ALA A 268 -12.45 2.25 -0.86
CA ALA A 268 -13.01 2.99 0.28
C ALA A 268 -14.23 3.84 -0.08
N SER A 269 -14.63 3.90 -1.36
CA SER A 269 -15.61 4.86 -1.89
C SER A 269 -15.19 6.31 -1.61
N LYS A 270 -13.89 6.58 -1.70
CA LYS A 270 -13.22 7.85 -1.36
C LYS A 270 -12.17 8.18 -2.41
N LEU A 271 -11.78 9.45 -2.45
CA LEU A 271 -10.89 10.02 -3.45
C LEU A 271 -9.43 9.86 -3.04
N ASP A 272 -8.58 9.25 -3.87
CA ASP A 272 -7.16 9.00 -3.54
C ASP A 272 -6.26 10.19 -3.91
N ASN A 273 -6.64 11.00 -4.91
CA ASN A 273 -5.85 12.10 -5.47
C ASN A 273 -6.40 13.48 -5.06
N ALA A 274 -5.75 14.18 -4.12
CA ALA A 274 -6.25 15.42 -3.52
C ALA A 274 -5.13 16.47 -3.29
N LEU A 275 -5.48 17.73 -2.93
CA LEU A 275 -4.47 18.72 -2.55
C LEU A 275 -3.71 18.27 -1.29
N THR A 276 -2.39 18.48 -1.29
CA THR A 276 -1.47 18.14 -0.20
C THR A 276 -0.36 19.19 -0.09
N GLN A 277 0.51 19.03 0.91
CA GLN A 277 1.72 19.85 1.09
C GLN A 277 1.44 21.37 0.99
N ASP A 278 2.16 22.08 0.13
CA ASP A 278 2.22 23.54 0.11
C ASP A 278 0.89 24.15 -0.36
N ALA A 279 0.27 23.59 -1.40
CA ALA A 279 -1.07 23.99 -1.83
C ALA A 279 -2.12 23.81 -0.72
N LEU A 280 -2.00 22.77 0.12
CA LEU A 280 -2.91 22.56 1.25
C LEU A 280 -2.63 23.49 2.44
N CYS A 281 -1.40 24.00 2.59
CA CYS A 281 -1.07 25.01 3.59
C CYS A 281 -1.48 26.43 3.12
N GLY A 282 -1.13 26.76 1.87
CA GLY A 282 -1.49 28.00 1.21
C GLY A 282 -2.99 28.22 1.15
N ILE A 283 -3.80 27.21 0.79
CA ILE A 283 -5.26 27.38 0.69
C ILE A 283 -5.91 27.70 2.05
N ARG A 284 -5.33 27.22 3.16
CA ARG A 284 -5.74 27.64 4.51
C ARG A 284 -5.45 29.12 4.72
N LYS A 285 -4.19 29.54 4.55
CA LYS A 285 -3.77 30.94 4.76
C LYS A 285 -4.51 31.91 3.81
N MET A 286 -4.75 31.49 2.58
CA MET A 286 -5.47 32.26 1.55
C MET A 286 -6.97 32.39 1.83
N THR A 287 -7.59 31.41 2.51
CA THR A 287 -9.00 31.50 2.93
C THR A 287 -9.23 32.14 4.29
N GLU A 288 -8.20 32.65 4.98
CA GLU A 288 -8.41 33.43 6.20
C GLU A 288 -9.10 34.78 5.92
N ARG A 289 -10.03 35.20 6.80
CA ARG A 289 -10.79 36.46 6.65
C ARG A 289 -9.95 37.73 6.61
N ASN A 290 -8.70 37.64 7.07
CA ASN A 290 -7.76 38.76 7.10
C ASN A 290 -6.92 38.82 5.81
N THR A 291 -7.06 37.86 4.89
CA THR A 291 -6.26 37.76 3.68
C THR A 291 -6.93 38.50 2.52
N PHE A 292 -6.51 39.75 2.36
CA PHE A 292 -6.81 40.60 1.22
C PHE A 292 -5.64 40.55 0.23
N ILE A 293 -5.95 40.47 -1.07
CA ILE A 293 -4.98 40.52 -2.16
C ILE A 293 -5.13 41.88 -2.84
N SER A 294 -4.01 42.50 -3.24
CA SER A 294 -4.03 43.89 -3.66
C SER A 294 -4.43 44.05 -5.12
N LYS A 295 -4.90 45.25 -5.48
CA LYS A 295 -5.10 45.67 -6.86
C LYS A 295 -3.87 45.55 -7.78
N GLN A 296 -2.65 45.49 -7.23
CA GLN A 296 -1.44 45.31 -8.03
C GLN A 296 -1.24 43.85 -8.47
N ASP A 297 -1.80 42.90 -7.73
CA ASP A 297 -1.59 41.47 -7.95
C ASP A 297 -2.67 40.86 -8.87
N ILE A 298 -3.95 41.07 -8.53
CA ILE A 298 -5.09 40.41 -9.19
C ILE A 298 -6.27 41.40 -9.34
N MET A 299 -6.74 41.93 -8.21
CA MET A 299 -7.73 43.00 -7.98
C MET A 299 -7.95 43.08 -6.46
N ASP A 300 -8.59 44.12 -5.94
CA ASP A 300 -8.90 44.22 -4.49
C ASP A 300 -9.96 43.17 -4.08
N MET A 301 -9.50 41.93 -3.84
CA MET A 301 -10.33 40.75 -3.58
C MET A 301 -9.81 40.00 -2.36
N THR A 302 -10.73 39.37 -1.62
CA THR A 302 -10.35 38.38 -0.59
C THR A 302 -9.93 37.07 -1.27
N GLY A 303 -9.02 36.32 -0.66
CA GLY A 303 -8.62 35.01 -1.19
C GLY A 303 -9.78 34.00 -1.31
N LYS A 304 -10.86 34.18 -0.55
CA LYS A 304 -12.11 33.41 -0.72
C LYS A 304 -12.83 33.71 -2.04
N GLN A 305 -12.88 34.98 -2.46
CA GLN A 305 -13.49 35.37 -3.74
C GLN A 305 -12.68 34.86 -4.94
N ILE A 306 -11.37 34.63 -4.77
CA ILE A 306 -10.55 33.97 -5.80
C ILE A 306 -10.83 32.46 -5.85
N ILE A 307 -10.95 31.78 -4.70
CA ILE A 307 -11.38 30.37 -4.70
C ILE A 307 -12.79 30.21 -5.30
N LEU A 308 -13.68 31.19 -5.11
CA LEU A 308 -15.02 31.22 -5.71
C LEU A 308 -15.00 31.25 -7.26
N THR A 309 -13.97 31.80 -7.92
CA THR A 309 -13.88 31.74 -9.39
C THR A 309 -13.38 30.39 -9.91
N ILE A 310 -12.82 29.55 -9.04
CA ILE A 310 -12.27 28.21 -9.38
C ILE A 310 -13.24 27.10 -8.95
N LEU A 311 -14.08 27.35 -7.94
CA LEU A 311 -15.04 26.37 -7.44
C LEU A 311 -16.07 26.01 -8.52
N PRO A 312 -16.23 24.70 -8.85
CA PRO A 312 -17.35 24.26 -9.67
C PRO A 312 -18.67 24.43 -8.89
N ARG A 313 -19.80 24.53 -9.60
CA ARG A 313 -21.12 24.60 -8.97
C ARG A 313 -21.40 23.33 -8.18
N ILE A 314 -21.30 23.45 -6.86
CA ILE A 314 -21.57 22.40 -5.87
C ILE A 314 -22.18 23.04 -4.63
N ASP A 315 -22.96 22.27 -3.88
CA ASP A 315 -23.42 22.63 -2.55
C ASP A 315 -22.68 21.80 -1.49
N LEU A 316 -22.14 22.46 -0.47
CA LEU A 316 -21.49 21.81 0.68
C LEU A 316 -21.81 22.58 1.96
N SER A 317 -22.50 21.91 2.88
CA SER A 317 -22.68 22.37 4.28
C SER A 317 -21.87 21.45 5.21
N GLY A 318 -20.80 21.97 5.81
CA GLY A 318 -19.76 21.14 6.43
C GLY A 318 -19.14 21.71 7.71
N TYR A 319 -19.69 21.30 8.86
CA TYR A 319 -19.09 21.56 10.18
C TYR A 319 -17.67 20.98 10.28
N HIS A 320 -16.66 21.82 10.48
CA HIS A 320 -15.29 21.33 10.66
C HIS A 320 -15.06 20.84 12.09
N TYR A 321 -15.10 19.51 12.27
CA TYR A 321 -14.75 18.79 13.50
C TYR A 321 -13.26 18.92 13.87
N LEU A 322 -12.79 20.14 14.18
CA LEU A 322 -11.47 20.45 14.77
C LEU A 322 -11.56 21.49 15.91
N HIS A 323 -12.77 21.87 16.33
CA HIS A 323 -13.03 22.73 17.48
C HIS A 323 -14.08 22.12 18.44
N THR A 324 -13.97 20.81 18.70
CA THR A 324 -14.76 20.09 19.73
C THR A 324 -14.68 20.76 21.10
N GLU A 325 -13.50 21.26 21.47
CA GLU A 325 -13.25 21.98 22.73
C GLU A 325 -14.02 23.32 22.81
N LYS A 326 -14.33 23.94 21.67
CA LYS A 326 -15.24 25.10 21.61
C LYS A 326 -16.71 24.70 21.58
N LYS A 327 -17.08 23.49 21.13
CA LYS A 327 -18.48 23.04 21.19
C LYS A 327 -18.92 22.85 22.63
N GLU A 328 -18.15 22.11 23.43
CA GLU A 328 -18.43 21.93 24.87
C GLU A 328 -18.48 23.25 25.66
N SER A 329 -17.62 24.22 25.34
CA SER A 329 -17.57 25.51 26.05
C SER A 329 -18.60 26.53 25.55
N PHE A 330 -19.30 26.24 24.45
CA PHE A 330 -20.45 27.00 23.96
C PHE A 330 -21.79 26.37 24.38
N GLU A 331 -21.88 25.04 24.39
CA GLU A 331 -23.03 24.29 24.93
C GLU A 331 -23.27 24.58 26.42
N LYS A 332 -22.20 24.85 27.17
CA LYS A 332 -22.23 25.30 28.58
C LYS A 332 -22.75 26.75 28.77
N LYS A 333 -23.11 27.48 27.70
CA LYS A 333 -23.72 28.82 27.78
C LYS A 333 -25.22 28.80 27.42
N PRO A 334 -26.11 29.41 28.23
CA PRO A 334 -27.55 29.42 27.99
C PRO A 334 -27.93 30.52 26.98
N HIS A 335 -27.58 30.34 25.70
CA HIS A 335 -28.14 31.13 24.61
C HIS A 335 -29.56 30.63 24.23
N PRO A 336 -30.50 31.54 23.89
CA PRO A 336 -31.77 31.19 23.25
C PRO A 336 -31.62 30.26 22.05
N ILE A 337 -32.62 29.42 21.81
CA ILE A 337 -32.59 28.39 20.74
C ILE A 337 -32.50 29.05 19.35
N ALA A 338 -33.14 30.20 19.14
CA ALA A 338 -33.04 30.98 17.91
C ALA A 338 -31.61 31.50 17.66
N GLU A 339 -31.00 32.17 18.64
CA GLU A 339 -29.61 32.66 18.55
C GLU A 339 -28.64 31.53 18.20
N LYS A 340 -28.81 30.33 18.79
CA LYS A 340 -27.94 29.19 18.50
C LYS A 340 -27.93 28.82 17.02
N HIS A 341 -29.10 28.76 16.37
CA HIS A 341 -29.18 28.43 14.94
C HIS A 341 -28.71 29.57 14.01
N GLU A 342 -28.85 30.84 14.43
CA GLU A 342 -28.29 31.97 13.67
C GLU A 342 -26.76 32.02 13.78
N PHE A 343 -26.19 31.78 14.96
CA PHE A 343 -24.74 31.67 15.17
C PHE A 343 -24.10 30.41 14.56
N GLU A 344 -24.87 29.32 14.38
CA GLU A 344 -24.44 28.12 13.64
C GLU A 344 -24.24 28.40 12.14
N LYS A 345 -25.10 29.26 11.56
CA LYS A 345 -24.95 29.76 10.19
C LYS A 345 -23.82 30.80 10.11
N LEU A 346 -23.87 31.84 10.95
CA LEU A 346 -22.98 33.00 10.89
C LEU A 346 -21.67 32.75 11.66
N SER A 347 -20.93 31.71 11.25
CA SER A 347 -19.84 31.11 12.03
C SER A 347 -18.78 32.13 12.51
N PRO A 348 -18.70 32.49 13.81
CA PRO A 348 -17.84 33.61 14.24
C PRO A 348 -16.34 33.33 14.09
N TRP A 349 -15.97 32.06 14.24
CA TRP A 349 -14.59 31.57 14.20
C TRP A 349 -14.19 31.04 12.81
N ASP A 350 -15.04 31.21 11.80
CA ASP A 350 -14.85 30.70 10.43
C ASP A 350 -14.66 29.17 10.37
N THR A 351 -15.40 28.45 11.22
CA THR A 351 -15.30 27.00 11.44
C THR A 351 -16.36 26.16 10.72
N ASN A 352 -17.37 26.77 10.13
CA ASN A 352 -18.36 26.07 9.32
C ASN A 352 -18.05 26.40 7.86
N VAL A 353 -17.76 25.40 7.02
CA VAL A 353 -17.61 25.65 5.57
C VAL A 353 -18.98 25.53 4.94
N LEU A 354 -19.39 26.61 4.28
CA LEU A 354 -20.63 26.71 3.54
C LEU A 354 -20.31 27.13 2.11
N ILE A 355 -20.68 26.28 1.16
CA ILE A 355 -20.61 26.53 -0.28
C ILE A 355 -22.03 26.35 -0.83
N GLU A 356 -22.54 27.35 -1.55
CA GLU A 356 -23.88 27.38 -2.14
C GLU A 356 -23.74 27.83 -3.61
N ASP A 357 -24.21 27.01 -4.56
CA ASP A 357 -23.99 27.17 -6.03
C ASP A 357 -22.51 27.45 -6.42
N GLY A 358 -21.56 26.79 -5.75
CA GLY A 358 -20.12 27.02 -5.90
C GLY A 358 -19.57 28.26 -5.18
N GLY A 359 -20.41 29.11 -4.59
CA GLY A 359 -19.99 30.28 -3.83
C GLY A 359 -19.53 29.95 -2.41
N LEU A 360 -18.25 30.17 -2.07
CA LEU A 360 -17.72 29.99 -0.72
C LEU A 360 -18.19 31.10 0.24
N VAL A 361 -19.33 30.90 0.89
CA VAL A 361 -19.99 31.86 1.79
C VAL A 361 -19.22 32.04 3.11
N SER A 362 -18.82 30.94 3.75
CA SER A 362 -18.03 31.01 5.00
C SER A 362 -17.13 29.78 5.21
N GLY A 363 -16.23 29.88 6.18
CA GLY A 363 -15.34 28.79 6.61
C GLY A 363 -13.92 28.82 6.02
N LEU A 364 -12.97 28.25 6.76
CA LEU A 364 -11.60 28.01 6.33
C LEU A 364 -11.47 26.65 5.63
N ILE A 365 -10.77 26.60 4.49
CA ILE A 365 -10.49 25.35 3.80
C ILE A 365 -9.29 24.63 4.44
N CYS A 366 -9.36 23.30 4.57
CA CYS A 366 -8.26 22.46 5.03
C CYS A 366 -8.35 21.02 4.48
N LYS A 367 -7.52 20.11 5.01
CA LYS A 367 -7.53 18.67 4.65
C LYS A 367 -8.88 17.97 4.74
N LYS A 368 -9.80 18.45 5.58
CA LYS A 368 -11.15 17.89 5.71
C LYS A 368 -12.13 18.33 4.61
N THR A 369 -11.78 19.36 3.84
CA THR A 369 -12.60 19.92 2.76
C THR A 369 -12.05 19.61 1.37
N VAL A 370 -10.74 19.76 1.15
CA VAL A 370 -10.11 19.53 -0.18
C VAL A 370 -9.14 18.33 -0.20
N GLY A 371 -8.90 17.70 0.96
CA GLY A 371 -8.16 16.43 1.03
C GLY A 371 -9.01 15.21 0.63
N ALA A 372 -8.40 14.03 0.73
CA ALA A 372 -8.96 12.68 0.49
C ALA A 372 -10.08 12.27 1.47
N SER A 373 -11.10 13.12 1.60
CA SER A 373 -12.21 12.99 2.54
C SER A 373 -13.48 12.54 1.82
N ALA A 374 -14.26 11.66 2.47
CA ALA A 374 -15.64 11.43 2.05
C ALA A 374 -16.41 12.76 2.15
N ARG A 375 -17.17 13.11 1.11
CA ARG A 375 -17.87 14.41 0.97
C ARG A 375 -16.95 15.65 1.01
N GLY A 376 -15.65 15.50 0.73
CA GLY A 376 -14.83 16.66 0.36
C GLY A 376 -15.31 17.30 -0.95
N ILE A 377 -14.95 18.57 -1.16
CA ILE A 377 -15.26 19.39 -2.35
C ILE A 377 -14.97 18.62 -3.64
N VAL A 378 -13.82 17.95 -3.71
CA VAL A 378 -13.38 17.19 -4.87
C VAL A 378 -14.20 15.91 -5.10
N HIS A 379 -14.70 15.27 -4.03
CA HIS A 379 -15.60 14.11 -4.14
C HIS A 379 -16.99 14.49 -4.64
N ILE A 380 -17.53 15.62 -4.16
CA ILE A 380 -18.81 16.16 -4.62
C ILE A 380 -18.69 16.57 -6.09
N SER A 381 -17.68 17.38 -6.44
CA SER A 381 -17.37 17.77 -7.82
C SER A 381 -17.24 16.55 -8.76
N TYR A 382 -16.54 15.49 -8.35
CA TYR A 382 -16.37 14.27 -9.15
C TYR A 382 -17.70 13.55 -9.46
N ASN A 383 -18.63 13.50 -8.50
CA ASN A 383 -19.90 12.81 -8.66
C ASN A 383 -20.93 13.63 -9.42
N ASP A 384 -21.00 14.94 -9.14
CA ASP A 384 -22.06 15.81 -9.65
C ASP A 384 -21.68 16.43 -11.01
N ASN A 385 -20.42 16.88 -11.15
CA ASN A 385 -19.89 17.55 -12.33
C ASN A 385 -18.86 16.70 -13.12
N GLY A 386 -18.52 15.51 -12.63
CA GLY A 386 -17.68 14.53 -13.32
C GLY A 386 -16.17 14.68 -13.10
N SER A 387 -15.41 13.73 -13.66
CA SER A 387 -13.95 13.61 -13.48
C SER A 387 -13.16 14.84 -13.94
N ASN A 388 -13.66 15.57 -14.93
CA ASN A 388 -12.91 16.63 -15.59
C ASN A 388 -13.01 17.93 -14.80
N ALA A 389 -14.20 18.29 -14.31
CA ALA A 389 -14.39 19.39 -13.37
C ALA A 389 -13.65 19.16 -12.04
N ALA A 390 -13.59 17.90 -11.56
CA ALA A 390 -12.78 17.54 -10.41
C ALA A 390 -11.27 17.70 -10.67
N ARG A 391 -10.77 17.30 -11.85
CA ARG A 391 -9.37 17.51 -12.26
C ARG A 391 -9.03 18.99 -12.30
N GLU A 392 -9.86 19.78 -12.98
CA GLU A 392 -9.65 21.23 -13.21
C GLU A 392 -9.61 21.96 -11.88
N PHE A 393 -10.60 21.75 -11.00
CA PHE A 393 -10.58 22.30 -9.65
C PHE A 393 -9.28 22.01 -8.88
N ILE A 394 -8.73 20.79 -8.93
CA ILE A 394 -7.46 20.48 -8.22
C ILE A 394 -6.27 21.22 -8.87
N VAL A 395 -6.16 21.19 -10.21
CA VAL A 395 -5.04 21.82 -10.94
C VAL A 395 -5.05 23.33 -10.76
N ASP A 396 -6.18 23.96 -11.04
CA ASP A 396 -6.32 25.41 -11.05
C ASP A 396 -6.16 25.98 -9.63
N THR A 397 -6.74 25.30 -8.63
CA THR A 397 -6.54 25.67 -7.22
C THR A 397 -5.07 25.49 -6.80
N ALA A 398 -4.40 24.40 -7.21
CA ALA A 398 -2.98 24.22 -6.90
C ALA A 398 -2.11 25.32 -7.53
N GLN A 399 -2.37 25.68 -8.79
CA GLN A 399 -1.60 26.72 -9.49
C GLN A 399 -1.82 28.10 -8.87
N VAL A 400 -3.06 28.52 -8.66
CA VAL A 400 -3.38 29.83 -8.06
C VAL A 400 -2.87 29.94 -6.62
N VAL A 401 -3.07 28.90 -5.80
CA VAL A 401 -2.61 28.92 -4.40
C VAL A 401 -1.08 28.91 -4.31
N ASN A 402 -0.39 28.13 -5.13
CA ASN A 402 1.08 28.10 -5.11
C ASN A 402 1.70 29.38 -5.70
N TYR A 403 1.05 30.01 -6.69
CA TYR A 403 1.45 31.33 -7.19
C TYR A 403 1.32 32.40 -6.09
N TRP A 404 0.20 32.41 -5.36
CA TRP A 404 0.02 33.30 -4.21
C TRP A 404 1.03 33.01 -3.07
N LEU A 405 1.30 31.73 -2.80
CA LEU A 405 2.24 31.31 -1.75
C LEU A 405 3.70 31.63 -2.11
N LEU A 406 4.06 31.66 -3.40
CA LEU A 406 5.37 32.08 -3.89
C LEU A 406 5.66 33.56 -3.56
N HIS A 407 4.65 34.43 -3.64
CA HIS A 407 4.78 35.86 -3.32
C HIS A 407 4.64 36.17 -1.83
N ASN A 408 3.72 35.50 -1.13
CA ASN A 408 3.49 35.72 0.31
C ASN A 408 4.54 35.01 1.19
N GLY A 409 5.10 33.91 0.70
CA GLY A 409 6.09 33.09 1.39
C GLY A 409 5.50 32.14 2.44
N PHE A 410 6.24 31.06 2.69
CA PHE A 410 6.02 30.16 3.83
C PHE A 410 7.37 29.60 4.28
N SER A 411 7.61 29.55 5.59
CA SER A 411 8.85 29.03 6.17
C SER A 411 8.57 28.49 7.56
N VAL A 412 9.43 27.63 8.08
CA VAL A 412 9.36 27.10 9.45
C VAL A 412 10.74 27.25 10.10
N GLY A 413 10.80 28.04 11.17
CA GLY A 413 12.04 28.30 11.90
C GLY A 413 12.10 27.59 13.26
N LEU A 414 13.29 27.56 13.86
CA LEU A 414 13.45 27.11 15.25
C LEU A 414 12.60 27.95 16.23
N ALA A 415 12.38 29.24 15.91
CA ALA A 415 11.55 30.15 16.69
C ALA A 415 10.09 29.67 16.83
N ASP A 416 9.55 28.96 15.84
CA ASP A 416 8.19 28.41 15.89
C ASP A 416 8.04 27.32 16.96
N ALA A 417 9.08 26.52 17.19
CA ALA A 417 9.09 25.48 18.21
C ALA A 417 9.14 26.03 19.66
N ILE A 418 9.57 27.29 19.86
CA ILE A 418 9.76 27.89 21.19
C ILE A 418 8.41 28.18 21.87
N ILE A 419 8.19 27.57 23.03
CA ILE A 419 7.07 27.81 23.95
C ILE A 419 7.42 28.95 24.93
N SER A 420 6.42 29.63 25.49
CA SER A 420 6.60 30.66 26.52
C SER A 420 7.27 30.10 27.80
N PRO A 421 8.08 30.89 28.53
CA PRO A 421 8.69 30.42 29.78
C PRO A 421 7.69 30.02 30.86
N SER A 422 6.50 30.62 30.88
CA SER A 422 5.39 30.23 31.77
C SER A 422 4.88 28.83 31.45
N THR A 423 4.46 28.57 30.19
CA THR A 423 3.97 27.24 29.82
C THR A 423 5.06 26.18 29.90
N GLN A 424 6.34 26.52 29.67
CA GLN A 424 7.45 25.60 29.92
C GLN A 424 7.57 25.21 31.41
N LYS A 425 7.21 26.11 32.33
CA LYS A 425 7.10 25.79 33.76
C LYS A 425 5.86 24.93 34.05
N ASP A 426 4.70 25.26 33.51
CA ASP A 426 3.46 24.50 33.70
C ASP A 426 3.59 23.04 33.21
N ILE A 427 4.34 22.83 32.12
CA ILE A 427 4.73 21.50 31.60
C ILE A 427 5.64 20.76 32.59
N LYS A 428 6.70 21.42 33.11
CA LYS A 428 7.61 20.82 34.12
C LYS A 428 6.87 20.44 35.40
N ASP A 429 6.01 21.32 35.90
CA ASP A 429 5.19 21.09 37.10
C ASP A 429 4.17 19.95 36.86
N THR A 430 3.59 19.87 35.65
CA THR A 430 2.71 18.77 35.23
C THR A 430 3.46 17.43 35.19
N ILE A 431 4.64 17.38 34.58
CA ILE A 431 5.48 16.17 34.52
C ILE A 431 5.85 15.73 35.95
N GLN A 432 6.39 16.63 36.78
CA GLN A 432 6.79 16.33 38.15
C GLN A 432 5.59 15.81 38.99
N LYS A 433 4.39 16.35 38.78
CA LYS A 433 3.14 15.90 39.43
C LYS A 433 2.71 14.48 39.02
N GLN A 434 3.08 14.00 37.84
CA GLN A 434 2.83 12.60 37.45
C GLN A 434 3.98 11.68 37.91
N CYS A 435 5.24 12.11 37.83
CA CYS A 435 6.37 11.35 38.38
C CYS A 435 6.19 11.05 39.88
N LYS A 436 5.73 12.03 40.68
CA LYS A 436 5.37 11.85 42.09
C LYS A 436 4.32 10.75 42.32
N LYS A 437 3.37 10.55 41.38
CA LYS A 437 2.40 9.43 41.45
C LYS A 437 3.03 8.09 41.11
N VAL A 438 3.97 8.05 40.15
CA VAL A 438 4.74 6.83 39.85
C VAL A 438 5.59 6.42 41.06
N SER A 439 6.24 7.36 41.73
CA SER A 439 6.96 7.12 42.99
C SER A 439 6.03 6.57 44.09
N ALA A 440 4.85 7.16 44.29
CA ALA A 440 3.85 6.67 45.24
C ALA A 440 3.33 5.26 44.87
N MET A 441 3.11 4.99 43.58
CA MET A 441 2.68 3.68 43.10
C MET A 441 3.78 2.61 43.29
N ASN A 442 5.05 2.96 43.09
CA ASN A 442 6.18 2.10 43.42
C ASN A 442 6.25 1.79 44.93
N GLN A 443 5.97 2.75 45.81
CA GLN A 443 5.85 2.51 47.25
C GLN A 443 4.66 1.60 47.59
N MET A 444 3.51 1.76 46.93
CA MET A 444 2.37 0.86 47.11
C MET A 444 2.66 -0.57 46.61
N PHE A 445 3.47 -0.73 45.56
CA PHE A 445 3.96 -2.03 45.09
C PHE A 445 4.87 -2.69 46.14
N SER A 446 5.90 -1.99 46.62
CA SER A 446 6.81 -2.50 47.65
C SER A 446 6.10 -2.87 48.96
N ASN A 447 5.03 -2.17 49.30
CA ASN A 447 4.18 -2.47 50.47
C ASN A 447 3.12 -3.55 50.21
N GLY A 448 3.10 -4.18 49.03
CA GLY A 448 2.14 -5.24 48.68
C GLY A 448 0.68 -4.79 48.52
N ARG A 449 0.40 -3.49 48.42
CA ARG A 449 -0.96 -2.91 48.46
C ARG A 449 -1.63 -2.72 47.09
N ILE A 450 -1.07 -3.29 46.02
CA ILE A 450 -1.64 -3.17 44.67
C ILE A 450 -2.61 -4.31 44.38
N ILE A 451 -3.87 -3.96 44.14
CA ILE A 451 -4.91 -4.88 43.68
C ILE A 451 -4.72 -5.12 42.17
N PRO A 452 -4.69 -6.38 41.69
CA PRO A 452 -4.55 -6.69 40.26
C PRO A 452 -5.75 -6.18 39.45
N ARG A 453 -5.49 -5.68 38.23
CA ARG A 453 -6.55 -5.31 37.28
C ARG A 453 -7.08 -6.57 36.59
N GLY A 454 -8.14 -7.17 37.13
CA GLY A 454 -8.74 -8.38 36.59
C GLY A 454 -7.80 -9.59 36.69
N SER A 455 -7.62 -10.33 35.60
CA SER A 455 -6.75 -11.53 35.54
C SER A 455 -5.26 -11.22 35.24
N LEU A 456 -4.84 -9.96 35.31
CA LEU A 456 -3.44 -9.57 35.11
C LEU A 456 -2.58 -9.88 36.35
N SER A 457 -1.30 -10.23 36.14
CA SER A 457 -0.33 -10.30 37.23
C SER A 457 -0.11 -8.93 37.87
N ILE A 458 0.39 -8.91 39.11
CA ILE A 458 0.64 -7.66 39.86
C ILE A 458 1.67 -6.79 39.12
N ASP A 459 2.72 -7.39 38.57
CA ASP A 459 3.74 -6.67 37.79
C ASP A 459 3.16 -6.03 36.52
N LYS A 460 2.36 -6.78 35.74
CA LYS A 460 1.68 -6.23 34.55
C LYS A 460 0.65 -5.16 34.93
N THR A 461 0.00 -5.31 36.08
CA THR A 461 -0.89 -4.28 36.62
C THR A 461 -0.12 -3.01 36.95
N LYS A 462 1.04 -3.12 37.62
CA LYS A 462 1.96 -2.01 37.92
C LYS A 462 2.40 -1.29 36.64
N GLU A 463 2.97 -2.00 35.66
CA GLU A 463 3.44 -1.42 34.40
C GLU A 463 2.31 -0.70 33.65
N ASN A 464 1.11 -1.29 33.58
CA ASN A 464 -0.06 -0.65 32.97
C ASN A 464 -0.46 0.65 33.71
N TYR A 465 -0.40 0.70 35.04
CA TYR A 465 -0.65 1.93 35.80
C TYR A 465 0.43 3.00 35.58
N VAL A 466 1.70 2.62 35.49
CA VAL A 466 2.80 3.55 35.18
C VAL A 466 2.62 4.11 33.77
N GLN A 467 2.32 3.26 32.79
CA GLN A 467 2.04 3.67 31.42
C GLN A 467 0.81 4.60 31.33
N ASP A 468 -0.28 4.31 32.06
CA ASP A 468 -1.45 5.19 32.18
C ASP A 468 -1.08 6.60 32.68
N PHE A 469 -0.18 6.72 33.67
CA PHE A 469 0.21 8.01 34.24
C PHE A 469 1.16 8.80 33.32
N LEU A 470 2.13 8.12 32.68
CA LEU A 470 3.09 8.77 31.79
C LEU A 470 2.46 9.17 30.44
N ALA A 471 1.51 8.39 29.92
CA ALA A 471 0.69 8.81 28.78
C ALA A 471 -0.10 10.09 29.11
N LYS A 472 -0.76 10.15 30.28
CA LYS A 472 -1.45 11.36 30.75
C LYS A 472 -0.51 12.54 30.99
N ALA A 473 0.77 12.31 31.34
CA ALA A 473 1.78 13.35 31.43
C ALA A 473 2.07 13.98 30.06
N ARG A 474 2.34 13.13 29.05
CA ARG A 474 2.56 13.53 27.65
C ARG A 474 1.35 14.29 27.08
N ASP A 475 0.16 13.72 27.22
CA ASP A 475 -1.03 14.20 26.52
C ASP A 475 -1.54 15.54 27.08
N VAL A 476 -1.39 15.79 28.39
CA VAL A 476 -1.68 17.10 29.00
C VAL A 476 -0.60 18.13 28.65
N SER A 477 0.69 17.77 28.73
CA SER A 477 1.80 18.65 28.34
C SER A 477 1.67 19.08 26.86
N GLY A 478 1.21 18.17 26.01
CA GLY A 478 0.94 18.41 24.60
C GLY A 478 -0.21 19.37 24.31
N LYS A 479 -1.30 19.30 25.10
CA LYS A 479 -2.38 20.29 25.04
C LYS A 479 -1.88 21.68 25.42
N LEU A 480 -1.20 21.81 26.56
CA LEU A 480 -0.59 23.07 27.02
C LEU A 480 0.37 23.66 25.96
N ALA A 481 1.22 22.83 25.37
CA ALA A 481 2.09 23.21 24.27
C ALA A 481 1.29 23.78 23.07
N ASN A 482 0.31 23.04 22.56
CA ASN A 482 -0.51 23.46 21.42
C ASN A 482 -1.35 24.73 21.72
N GLU A 483 -1.88 24.86 22.92
CA GLU A 483 -2.65 26.04 23.36
C GLU A 483 -1.75 27.30 23.45
N SER A 484 -0.54 27.16 24.00
CA SER A 484 0.40 28.28 24.18
C SER A 484 0.97 28.87 22.89
N LEU A 485 0.99 28.11 21.79
CA LEU A 485 1.55 28.56 20.51
C LEU A 485 0.56 29.50 19.79
N PRO A 486 0.95 30.75 19.47
CA PRO A 486 0.12 31.66 18.70
C PRO A 486 -0.27 31.12 17.32
N LYS A 487 -1.46 31.46 16.83
CA LYS A 487 -1.97 31.04 15.51
C LYS A 487 -1.12 31.50 14.32
N PHE A 488 -0.33 32.56 14.48
CA PHE A 488 0.53 33.08 13.41
C PHE A 488 1.78 32.23 13.18
N LYS A 489 2.13 31.29 14.07
CA LYS A 489 3.30 30.42 13.92
C LYS A 489 3.08 29.36 12.84
N ASP A 490 4.00 29.27 11.88
CA ASP A 490 3.81 28.47 10.68
C ASP A 490 3.77 26.95 10.96
N ILE A 491 4.48 26.45 11.97
CA ILE A 491 4.34 25.05 12.45
C ILE A 491 2.88 24.73 12.82
N LYS A 492 2.19 25.67 13.49
CA LYS A 492 0.81 25.49 13.91
C LYS A 492 -0.15 25.59 12.73
N GLN A 493 0.09 26.51 11.80
CA GLN A 493 -0.69 26.63 10.57
C GLN A 493 -0.59 25.37 9.69
N MET A 494 0.60 24.79 9.57
CA MET A 494 0.85 23.53 8.86
C MET A 494 0.03 22.36 9.44
N VAL A 495 -0.01 22.22 10.77
CA VAL A 495 -0.78 21.18 11.46
C VAL A 495 -2.29 21.46 11.45
N GLU A 496 -2.72 22.72 11.57
CA GLU A 496 -4.15 23.11 11.47
C GLU A 496 -4.70 22.98 10.03
N ALA A 497 -3.86 23.16 9.00
CA ALA A 497 -4.17 22.82 7.61
C ALA A 497 -4.24 21.30 7.39
N GLY A 498 -3.38 20.55 8.10
CA GLY A 498 -3.18 19.11 7.94
C GLY A 498 -2.24 18.74 6.80
N SER A 499 -1.48 19.70 6.25
CA SER A 499 -0.54 19.47 5.15
C SER A 499 0.57 18.50 5.56
N THR A 500 1.25 18.79 6.67
CA THR A 500 2.33 17.97 7.24
C THR A 500 2.30 18.01 8.77
N GLY A 501 2.74 16.93 9.42
CA GLY A 501 2.85 16.83 10.87
C GLY A 501 1.54 16.53 11.60
N SER A 502 1.59 16.56 12.92
CA SER A 502 0.45 16.38 13.82
C SER A 502 0.67 17.17 15.13
N ILE A 503 -0.36 17.31 15.95
CA ILE A 503 -0.23 17.91 17.28
C ILE A 503 0.86 17.18 18.08
N LEU A 504 0.92 15.83 18.03
CA LEU A 504 1.93 15.04 18.73
C LEU A 504 3.37 15.37 18.30
N ASN A 505 3.60 15.76 17.04
CA ASN A 505 4.91 16.21 16.58
C ASN A 505 5.31 17.53 17.27
N ILE A 506 4.36 18.48 17.38
CA ILE A 506 4.57 19.74 18.12
C ILE A 506 4.86 19.44 19.59
N CYS A 507 4.10 18.53 20.21
CA CYS A 507 4.33 18.10 21.59
C CYS A 507 5.75 17.55 21.77
N GLN A 508 6.21 16.68 20.88
CA GLN A 508 7.55 16.09 20.97
C GLN A 508 8.65 17.13 20.80
N ILE A 509 8.60 17.95 19.75
CA ILE A 509 9.60 18.99 19.46
C ILE A 509 9.69 20.01 20.61
N SER A 510 8.56 20.43 21.16
CA SER A 510 8.50 21.56 22.11
C SER A 510 8.44 21.16 23.58
N SER A 511 8.13 19.89 23.91
CA SER A 511 8.01 19.41 25.31
C SER A 511 8.71 18.08 25.62
N ASN A 512 9.35 17.42 24.65
CA ASN A 512 10.24 16.26 24.81
C ASN A 512 9.75 15.17 25.78
N VAL A 513 8.85 14.29 25.33
CA VAL A 513 8.35 13.16 26.14
C VAL A 513 8.43 11.83 25.37
N GLY A 514 9.10 10.86 25.99
CA GLY A 514 9.53 9.59 25.37
C GLY A 514 8.79 8.34 25.83
N ILE A 515 9.22 7.18 25.31
CA ILE A 515 8.54 5.87 25.47
C ILE A 515 9.31 4.97 26.45
N LEU A 516 8.55 4.26 27.30
CA LEU A 516 9.06 3.32 28.30
C LEU A 516 9.68 2.07 27.66
N SER A 517 10.79 1.58 28.20
CA SER A 517 11.45 0.34 27.80
C SER A 517 11.43 -0.70 28.95
N ASN A 518 11.17 -1.96 28.61
CA ASN A 518 11.03 -3.06 29.58
C ASN A 518 12.30 -3.91 29.63
N PHE A 519 13.01 -3.87 30.76
CA PHE A 519 14.19 -4.68 31.03
C PHE A 519 14.11 -5.39 32.39
N ILE A 520 14.86 -6.48 32.51
CA ILE A 520 14.90 -7.32 33.70
C ILE A 520 16.01 -6.82 34.64
N LYS A 521 15.64 -6.43 35.87
CA LYS A 521 16.52 -6.00 37.00
C LYS A 521 17.27 -4.67 36.84
N ARG A 522 17.64 -4.22 35.64
CA ARG A 522 18.05 -2.83 35.33
C ARG A 522 18.06 -2.59 33.82
N THR A 523 18.02 -1.33 33.40
CA THR A 523 18.07 -0.91 31.99
C THR A 523 19.49 -0.66 31.51
N LEU A 524 20.21 0.28 32.12
CA LEU A 524 21.60 0.62 31.81
C LEU A 524 22.56 0.28 32.97
N SER A 525 23.86 0.30 32.69
CA SER A 525 24.92 0.12 33.70
C SER A 525 24.97 1.24 34.73
N SER A 526 24.52 2.45 34.36
CA SER A 526 24.45 3.64 35.20
C SER A 526 23.31 3.63 36.23
N PHE A 527 22.26 2.84 36.02
CA PHE A 527 21.15 2.72 36.96
C PHE A 527 21.37 1.64 38.01
N SER A 528 20.76 1.85 39.17
CA SER A 528 20.75 0.89 40.26
C SER A 528 19.95 -0.38 39.89
N LYS A 529 20.13 -1.47 40.65
CA LYS A 529 19.34 -2.69 40.44
C LYS A 529 17.96 -2.51 41.08
N PHE A 530 16.91 -2.92 40.36
CA PHE A 530 15.50 -2.76 40.72
C PHE A 530 15.02 -1.29 40.77
N ASP A 531 15.71 -0.42 40.02
CA ASP A 531 15.30 0.95 39.76
C ASP A 531 14.11 0.98 38.80
N ASP A 532 12.91 1.24 39.32
CA ASP A 532 11.67 1.42 38.55
C ASP A 532 11.24 2.90 38.49
N SER A 533 12.20 3.83 38.51
CA SER A 533 11.93 5.25 38.22
C SER A 533 11.48 5.45 36.76
N PRO A 534 10.76 6.55 36.43
CA PRO A 534 10.46 6.88 35.05
C PRO A 534 11.76 7.03 34.22
N GLU A 535 12.75 7.71 34.80
CA GLU A 535 14.08 7.96 34.22
C GLU A 535 14.81 6.65 33.88
N SER A 536 14.91 5.71 34.82
CA SER A 536 15.58 4.42 34.58
C SER A 536 14.92 3.64 33.45
N ARG A 537 13.59 3.68 33.36
CA ARG A 537 12.80 2.97 32.34
C ARG A 537 12.71 3.72 31.01
N GLY A 538 13.32 4.90 30.87
CA GLY A 538 13.42 5.64 29.60
C GLY A 538 12.32 6.66 29.33
N PHE A 539 11.59 7.10 30.35
CA PHE A 539 10.72 8.28 30.24
C PHE A 539 11.58 9.55 30.10
N GLN A 540 11.56 10.11 28.89
CA GLN A 540 12.35 11.30 28.53
C GLN A 540 11.71 12.57 29.09
N HIS A 541 12.55 13.45 29.65
CA HIS A 541 12.13 14.75 30.17
C HIS A 541 13.22 15.85 30.09
N LYS A 542 14.42 15.55 29.58
CA LYS A 542 15.54 16.49 29.35
C LYS A 542 16.24 16.19 28.03
N SER A 543 16.26 17.15 27.12
CA SER A 543 16.81 17.07 25.75
C SER A 543 18.28 16.61 25.58
N SER A 544 19.05 16.43 26.65
CA SER A 544 20.52 16.48 26.61
C SER A 544 21.23 15.41 27.45
N GLU A 545 20.53 14.41 28.00
CA GLU A 545 21.16 13.32 28.76
C GLU A 545 21.41 12.09 27.88
N THR A 546 22.65 11.58 27.88
CA THR A 546 23.10 10.46 27.02
C THR A 546 22.27 9.19 27.18
N GLN A 547 21.67 8.99 28.36
CA GLN A 547 20.78 7.88 28.67
C GLN A 547 19.45 8.00 27.90
N GLU A 548 18.84 9.20 27.89
CA GLU A 548 17.63 9.48 27.12
C GLU A 548 17.85 9.24 25.61
N LEU A 549 18.97 9.71 25.06
CA LEU A 549 19.35 9.48 23.66
C LEU A 549 19.47 8.00 23.32
N PHE A 550 20.05 7.18 24.20
CA PHE A 550 20.16 5.73 23.99
C PHE A 550 18.78 5.06 23.97
N PHE A 551 17.90 5.39 24.91
CA PHE A 551 16.52 4.89 24.91
C PHE A 551 15.73 5.35 23.66
N HIS A 552 15.96 6.58 23.18
CA HIS A 552 15.37 7.07 21.92
C HIS A 552 15.82 6.21 20.73
N ALA A 553 17.12 5.94 20.63
CA ALA A 553 17.69 5.12 19.57
C ALA A 553 17.17 3.68 19.61
N MET A 554 16.90 3.11 20.79
CA MET A 554 16.27 1.80 20.93
C MET A 554 14.83 1.78 20.39
N GLY A 555 13.97 2.72 20.80
CA GLY A 555 12.59 2.81 20.31
C GLY A 555 12.52 3.10 18.81
N GLY A 556 13.39 3.98 18.30
CA GLY A 556 13.53 4.22 16.86
C GLY A 556 13.98 2.97 16.09
N ARG A 557 14.89 2.17 16.65
CA ARG A 557 15.34 0.92 16.03
C ARG A 557 14.24 -0.15 15.99
N GLU A 558 13.39 -0.23 17.01
CA GLU A 558 12.21 -1.10 16.99
C GLU A 558 11.27 -0.73 15.83
N GLY A 559 10.92 0.56 15.68
CA GLY A 559 10.07 1.04 14.59
C GLY A 559 10.64 0.77 13.19
N VAL A 560 11.96 0.89 13.00
CA VAL A 560 12.63 0.54 11.73
C VAL A 560 12.57 -0.96 11.45
N ILE A 561 12.75 -1.81 12.46
CA ILE A 561 12.65 -3.28 12.31
C ILE A 561 11.22 -3.71 12.01
N ASP A 562 10.24 -3.20 12.77
CA ASP A 562 8.81 -3.44 12.56
C ASP A 562 8.36 -3.03 11.15
N THR A 563 8.82 -1.87 10.67
CA THR A 563 8.57 -1.43 9.27
C THR A 563 9.13 -2.43 8.25
N ALA A 564 10.37 -2.91 8.44
CA ALA A 564 10.98 -3.88 7.53
C ALA A 564 10.27 -5.25 7.52
N VAL A 565 9.83 -5.73 8.70
CA VAL A 565 9.04 -6.97 8.84
C VAL A 565 7.68 -6.81 8.18
N LYS A 566 6.95 -5.71 8.47
CA LYS A 566 5.65 -5.42 7.87
C LYS A 566 5.69 -5.39 6.35
N ILE A 567 6.71 -4.79 5.74
CA ILE A 567 6.88 -4.78 4.26
C ILE A 567 6.97 -6.21 3.70
N ALA A 568 7.72 -7.10 4.36
CA ALA A 568 7.86 -8.49 3.92
C ALA A 568 6.56 -9.30 4.10
N GLU A 569 5.88 -9.15 5.24
CA GLU A 569 4.65 -9.89 5.56
C GLU A 569 3.45 -9.43 4.74
N THR A 570 3.19 -8.12 4.67
CA THR A 570 2.06 -7.55 3.91
C THR A 570 2.16 -7.90 2.42
N GLY A 571 3.33 -7.76 1.81
CA GLY A 571 3.58 -8.14 0.42
C GLY A 571 3.52 -9.65 0.15
N TYR A 572 3.54 -10.50 1.19
CA TYR A 572 3.25 -11.94 1.08
C TYR A 572 1.76 -12.24 1.25
N VAL A 573 1.11 -11.65 2.27
CA VAL A 573 -0.34 -11.78 2.52
C VAL A 573 -1.13 -11.29 1.32
N GLN A 574 -0.81 -10.11 0.77
CA GLN A 574 -1.48 -9.58 -0.42
C GLN A 574 -1.38 -10.52 -1.62
N ARG A 575 -0.18 -11.08 -1.90
CA ARG A 575 -0.03 -12.02 -3.03
C ARG A 575 -0.90 -13.27 -2.84
N ARG A 576 -1.07 -13.74 -1.60
CA ARG A 576 -1.97 -14.87 -1.29
C ARG A 576 -3.44 -14.51 -1.45
N LEU A 577 -3.84 -13.28 -1.14
CA LEU A 577 -5.21 -12.79 -1.35
C LEU A 577 -5.51 -12.66 -2.85
N VAL A 578 -4.62 -12.03 -3.63
CA VAL A 578 -4.75 -11.94 -5.10
C VAL A 578 -4.83 -13.34 -5.72
N LYS A 579 -3.91 -14.26 -5.38
CA LYS A 579 -3.92 -15.65 -5.88
C LYS A 579 -5.07 -16.53 -5.35
N ALA A 580 -5.95 -15.99 -4.49
CA ALA A 580 -7.16 -16.67 -4.04
C ALA A 580 -8.45 -16.00 -4.56
N LEU A 581 -8.33 -14.89 -5.30
CA LEU A 581 -9.45 -14.05 -5.76
C LEU A 581 -9.34 -13.65 -7.24
N GLU A 582 -8.24 -13.97 -7.94
CA GLU A 582 -8.04 -13.61 -9.36
C GLU A 582 -9.05 -14.27 -10.31
N ASP A 583 -9.63 -15.41 -9.93
CA ASP A 583 -10.70 -16.09 -10.68
C ASP A 583 -12.11 -15.48 -10.45
N LEU A 584 -12.24 -14.48 -9.55
CA LEU A 584 -13.53 -13.91 -9.17
C LEU A 584 -13.92 -12.75 -10.12
N ILE A 585 -14.69 -13.09 -11.17
CA ILE A 585 -15.17 -12.14 -12.18
C ILE A 585 -16.70 -12.10 -12.17
N VAL A 586 -17.28 -10.90 -12.31
CA VAL A 586 -18.72 -10.71 -12.56
C VAL A 586 -19.00 -10.91 -14.05
N LYS A 587 -19.89 -11.85 -14.38
CA LYS A 587 -20.26 -12.19 -15.76
C LYS A 587 -21.44 -11.32 -16.25
N TYR A 588 -21.75 -11.38 -17.55
CA TYR A 588 -22.76 -10.52 -18.19
C TYR A 588 -24.19 -10.70 -17.63
N ASP A 589 -24.50 -11.89 -17.10
CA ASP A 589 -25.74 -12.22 -16.37
C ASP A 589 -25.80 -11.60 -14.95
N ARG A 590 -24.74 -10.89 -14.55
CA ARG A 590 -24.52 -10.31 -13.22
C ARG A 590 -24.36 -11.34 -12.10
N THR A 591 -23.95 -12.57 -12.43
CA THR A 591 -23.50 -13.56 -11.44
C THR A 591 -21.97 -13.63 -11.36
N SER A 592 -21.47 -14.34 -10.35
CA SER A 592 -20.07 -14.73 -10.22
C SER A 592 -20.01 -16.25 -10.15
N GLU A 593 -19.23 -16.89 -11.03
CA GLU A 593 -19.21 -18.36 -11.18
C GLU A 593 -18.85 -19.11 -9.89
N TRP A 594 -18.05 -18.49 -9.02
CA TRP A 594 -17.79 -19.01 -7.68
C TRP A 594 -18.99 -18.75 -6.75
N VAL A 595 -19.72 -19.82 -6.43
CA VAL A 595 -20.84 -19.82 -5.48
C VAL A 595 -20.32 -19.60 -4.05
N VAL A 596 -20.19 -18.32 -3.67
CA VAL A 596 -20.56 -17.70 -2.37
C VAL A 596 -20.10 -16.23 -2.40
N LEU A 597 -20.97 -15.32 -2.88
CA LEU A 597 -20.91 -13.88 -2.56
C LEU A 597 -22.24 -13.15 -2.90
N GLN A 598 -23.36 -13.64 -2.36
CA GLN A 598 -24.70 -13.04 -2.56
C GLN A 598 -24.85 -11.56 -2.12
N LEU A 599 -23.84 -10.97 -1.46
CA LEU A 599 -23.79 -9.54 -1.15
C LEU A 599 -23.98 -8.66 -2.41
N HIS A 600 -23.42 -9.05 -3.55
CA HIS A 600 -23.55 -8.29 -4.80
C HIS A 600 -25.01 -8.19 -5.28
N ARG A 601 -25.88 -9.15 -4.94
CA ARG A 601 -27.29 -9.17 -5.36
C ARG A 601 -28.19 -8.14 -4.68
N LYS A 602 -27.72 -7.49 -3.59
CA LYS A 602 -28.38 -6.35 -2.94
C LYS A 602 -27.76 -4.99 -3.27
N PHE A 603 -26.52 -4.97 -3.76
CA PHE A 603 -25.72 -3.76 -3.98
C PHE A 603 -25.31 -3.67 -5.46
N LEU A 604 -26.30 -3.56 -6.35
CA LEU A 604 -26.14 -3.43 -7.81
C LEU A 604 -25.67 -2.00 -8.23
N ARG A 605 -24.66 -1.46 -7.55
CA ARG A 605 -24.03 -0.16 -7.82
C ARG A 605 -22.52 -0.27 -7.63
N ASP A 606 -21.74 0.32 -8.53
CA ASP A 606 -20.29 0.44 -8.37
C ASP A 606 -19.97 1.20 -7.07
N THR A 607 -19.05 0.67 -6.26
CA THR A 607 -18.70 1.30 -4.96
C THR A 607 -18.17 2.72 -5.10
N MET A 608 -17.57 3.05 -6.26
CA MET A 608 -17.14 4.40 -6.64
C MET A 608 -18.25 5.45 -6.63
N ARG A 609 -19.53 5.07 -6.62
CA ARG A 609 -20.70 5.98 -6.66
C ARG A 609 -21.58 5.91 -5.40
N ILE A 610 -21.04 5.49 -4.25
CA ILE A 610 -21.79 5.29 -2.99
C ILE A 610 -21.37 6.33 -1.95
N TYR A 611 -22.32 7.17 -1.50
CA TYR A 611 -22.15 8.01 -0.31
C TYR A 611 -22.39 7.20 0.97
N GLU A 612 -21.65 7.50 2.04
CA GLU A 612 -21.66 6.72 3.29
C GLU A 612 -23.06 6.57 3.91
N ASP A 613 -23.90 7.62 3.92
CA ASP A 613 -25.27 7.60 4.45
C ASP A 613 -26.22 6.63 3.71
N SER A 614 -25.84 6.15 2.52
CA SER A 614 -26.65 5.24 1.71
C SER A 614 -26.39 3.74 1.98
N TRP A 615 -25.67 3.41 3.05
CA TRP A 615 -25.47 2.03 3.53
C TRP A 615 -26.65 1.54 4.40
N PRO A 616 -27.54 0.65 3.90
CA PRO A 616 -28.54 0.01 4.74
C PRO A 616 -27.88 -0.95 5.73
N LEU A 617 -28.29 -0.88 7.00
CA LEU A 617 -27.84 -1.74 8.09
C LEU A 617 -27.91 -3.23 7.70
N LEU A 618 -26.77 -3.94 7.77
CA LEU A 618 -26.64 -5.33 7.32
C LEU A 618 -27.46 -6.29 8.19
N PRO A 619 -28.46 -7.02 7.63
CA PRO A 619 -29.22 -8.00 8.38
C PRO A 619 -28.41 -9.29 8.59
N ASN A 620 -27.82 -9.41 9.78
CA ASN A 620 -27.46 -10.66 10.48
C ASN A 620 -26.74 -11.75 9.65
N ILE A 621 -25.40 -11.63 9.58
CA ILE A 621 -24.46 -12.51 8.84
C ILE A 621 -24.67 -14.02 9.09
N LYS A 622 -25.23 -14.42 10.24
CA LYS A 622 -25.53 -15.82 10.57
C LYS A 622 -26.32 -16.57 9.48
N GLY A 623 -27.24 -15.90 8.79
CA GLY A 623 -28.08 -16.53 7.75
C GLY A 623 -27.32 -16.96 6.49
N VAL A 624 -26.24 -16.26 6.13
CA VAL A 624 -25.43 -16.61 4.95
C VAL A 624 -24.59 -17.87 5.21
N ILE A 625 -24.09 -18.01 6.44
CA ILE A 625 -23.25 -19.13 6.87
C ILE A 625 -24.03 -20.46 6.85
N THR A 626 -25.30 -20.46 7.28
CA THR A 626 -26.14 -21.67 7.30
C THR A 626 -26.56 -22.15 5.90
N CYS A 627 -26.65 -21.26 4.91
CA CYS A 627 -26.88 -21.65 3.51
C CYS A 627 -25.64 -22.34 2.90
N ALA A 628 -24.45 -21.75 3.07
CA ALA A 628 -23.20 -22.32 2.55
C ALA A 628 -22.90 -23.71 3.13
N GLY A 629 -23.27 -23.94 4.40
CA GLY A 629 -23.05 -25.23 5.07
C GLY A 629 -23.85 -26.42 4.54
N LYS A 630 -24.89 -26.20 3.72
CA LYS A 630 -25.71 -27.28 3.14
C LYS A 630 -25.17 -27.87 1.83
N ILE A 631 -24.23 -27.21 1.17
CA ILE A 631 -23.86 -27.55 -0.22
C ILE A 631 -22.66 -28.53 -0.29
N HIS A 632 -21.61 -28.33 0.52
CA HIS A 632 -20.45 -29.23 0.56
C HIS A 632 -19.86 -29.38 1.98
N PRO A 633 -20.15 -30.49 2.69
CA PRO A 633 -19.62 -30.72 4.05
C PRO A 633 -18.08 -30.82 4.13
N TRP A 634 -17.46 -31.46 3.13
CA TRP A 634 -16.10 -31.99 3.21
C TRP A 634 -14.96 -30.97 3.12
N LYS A 635 -15.23 -29.68 2.85
CA LYS A 635 -14.20 -28.63 2.67
C LYS A 635 -14.13 -27.57 3.80
N MET A 636 -14.87 -27.75 4.91
CA MET A 636 -15.00 -26.71 5.95
C MET A 636 -13.74 -26.40 6.79
N VAL A 637 -12.81 -27.35 6.94
CA VAL A 637 -11.78 -27.35 8.02
C VAL A 637 -10.83 -26.15 8.01
N HIS A 638 -10.72 -25.41 6.90
CA HIS A 638 -9.86 -24.21 6.81
C HIS A 638 -10.63 -22.89 6.59
N TRP A 639 -11.87 -22.94 6.10
CA TRP A 639 -12.67 -21.74 5.82
C TRP A 639 -13.02 -20.92 7.07
N HIS A 640 -13.22 -21.57 8.22
CA HIS A 640 -13.56 -20.88 9.47
C HIS A 640 -12.47 -19.92 9.97
N LYS A 641 -11.20 -20.14 9.60
CA LYS A 641 -10.09 -19.20 9.90
C LYS A 641 -10.08 -18.01 8.95
N ILE A 642 -10.33 -18.25 7.65
CA ILE A 642 -10.39 -17.21 6.62
C ILE A 642 -11.58 -16.28 6.85
N LEU A 643 -12.76 -16.83 7.19
CA LEU A 643 -13.95 -16.04 7.49
C LEU A 643 -13.80 -15.21 8.78
N LYS A 644 -13.07 -15.69 9.79
CA LYS A 644 -12.69 -14.86 10.95
C LYS A 644 -11.79 -13.70 10.55
N ILE A 645 -10.79 -13.93 9.69
CA ILE A 645 -9.92 -12.85 9.18
C ILE A 645 -10.76 -11.81 8.41
N PHE A 646 -11.64 -12.25 7.50
CA PHE A 646 -12.55 -11.34 6.79
C PHE A 646 -13.46 -10.54 7.73
N SER A 647 -14.09 -11.20 8.71
CA SER A 647 -14.96 -10.52 9.69
C SER A 647 -14.20 -9.53 10.57
N ILE A 648 -12.92 -9.76 10.87
CA ILE A 648 -12.07 -8.86 11.65
C ILE A 648 -11.61 -7.67 10.79
N VAL A 649 -11.17 -7.90 9.55
CA VAL A 649 -10.79 -6.83 8.62
C VAL A 649 -11.97 -5.91 8.30
N PHE A 650 -13.18 -6.46 8.13
CA PHE A 650 -14.39 -5.68 7.86
C PHE A 650 -14.83 -4.85 9.08
N PHE A 651 -14.71 -5.38 10.31
CA PHE A 651 -15.02 -4.64 11.55
C PHE A 651 -13.93 -3.65 12.00
N LEU A 652 -12.69 -3.76 11.48
CA LEU A 652 -11.62 -2.79 11.71
C LEU A 652 -11.54 -1.69 10.62
N SER A 653 -12.48 -1.71 9.67
CA SER A 653 -12.63 -0.70 8.62
C SER A 653 -13.86 0.20 8.84
N ILE A 654 -14.48 0.10 10.02
CA ILE A 654 -15.60 0.89 10.55
C ILE A 654 -15.12 1.53 11.86
#